data_AF-A0A536WLJ3-F1
#
_entry.id   AF-A0A536WLJ3-F1
#
_cell.length_a   1.000
_cell.length_b   1.000
_cell.length_c   1.000
_cell.angle_alpha   90.00
_cell.angle_beta   90.00
_cell.angle_gamma   90.00
#
_symmetry.space_group_name_H-M   'P 1'
#
loop_
_entity.id
_entity.type
_entity.pdbx_description
1 polymer ?
#
loop_
_entity_poly.entity_id
_entity_poly.type
_entity_poly.pdbx_seq_one_letter_code
_entity_poly.pdbx_strand_id
1 'polypeptide(L)'
;MDSRLARALDATNLARRLRAECRGDVLFDRAARGRYATDASIYQVFPIGIVVPRDEADAKAALAVAREQGVPLLPRGAGSSQCGQTVGEALVIDHSKALNAIGQLDLDALTISVQPGVVLDRLNRYLQPHGLWFPVDVSTSAQATIGGMAGNNSCGSRSIEYGNMVHNVLGIDAILADGSEVTFGTLESMPRTGHTGRLVEELAAIGARERDEIARTFPRVLRRVGGYNLDVFNPQSVRPYTADGSVNLAHLLVGSEGTLAYFARLKLKLAPLPRNTVLGVVNFPSFYRAMEVARHIVELKPTAVELVDRTMIDLARANPAFQPIIERALVAEPEAILLVEFAGADADVQKARLAQLFELMGDLGLPGSVVAIAEPAAQRALWEVRKAGLNIMMSMKGDGKPVSFIEDCAVPLEHLADYTARLTEIFRKHGTQGTWYAHASVGTLHVRPILDMRRDGAAKMRAIAEEASAMVREYKGAYSGEHGDGLCRGEWVAWQFGPTIGNAFAEIKALFDPDNRMNPGKIVSPPKMDDATLFRFGPGYRRATLVPRLDWSTWDVDRDPVTGRETAPGTGGDDSGGLAKAVEMCNNNGHCRKFDAGTMCPSYRVTRDEQHTTRGRANTLRLALSGQLGDEDLSGEAVHAALELCVSCKGCKRECPTGVDMARLKIEALAAYRARHRLSLGEWVVAFLPRYAPYVASMRTFANLGERAPGAGALLQWFLGFSPRRRLPRWQGDYLRGVASRTPADGATREVVLFIDTFTNYFAVESARAARRVLEAAGYRVHLNAVARGRPLCCGRTFLSAGLVDAAK
;
A
#
# COMPACT_ATOMS: atom_id res chain seq x y z
N MET A 1 3.70 -20.20 -37.83
CA MET A 1 4.65 -20.08 -36.70
C MET A 1 3.81 -19.81 -35.45
N ASP A 2 3.87 -20.67 -34.43
CA ASP A 2 3.02 -20.60 -33.23
C ASP A 2 3.11 -19.22 -32.55
N SER A 3 1.96 -18.59 -32.25
CA SER A 3 1.88 -17.22 -31.73
C SER A 3 2.60 -17.05 -30.40
N ARG A 4 2.75 -18.13 -29.63
CA ARG A 4 3.53 -18.15 -28.38
C ARG A 4 5.03 -18.07 -28.61
N LEU A 5 5.54 -18.74 -29.65
CA LEU A 5 6.96 -18.74 -29.99
C LEU A 5 7.37 -17.37 -30.56
N ALA A 6 6.53 -16.77 -31.39
CA ALA A 6 6.74 -15.41 -31.90
C ALA A 6 6.78 -14.38 -30.75
N ARG A 7 5.79 -14.40 -29.85
CA ARG A 7 5.76 -13.52 -28.65
C ARG A 7 6.98 -13.71 -27.75
N ALA A 8 7.48 -14.94 -27.60
CA ALA A 8 8.68 -15.21 -26.81
C ALA A 8 9.96 -14.66 -27.48
N LEU A 9 10.08 -14.79 -28.80
CA LEU A 9 11.20 -14.23 -29.58
C LEU A 9 11.17 -12.69 -29.57
N ASP A 10 10.00 -12.08 -29.70
CA ASP A 10 9.82 -10.62 -29.63
C ASP A 10 10.17 -10.07 -28.24
N ALA A 11 9.74 -10.74 -27.17
CA ALA A 11 10.13 -10.39 -25.80
C ALA A 11 11.65 -10.50 -25.58
N THR A 12 12.31 -11.48 -26.22
CA THR A 12 13.76 -11.65 -26.16
C THR A 12 14.50 -10.54 -26.90
N ASN A 13 13.98 -10.11 -28.05
CA ASN A 13 14.52 -8.99 -28.81
C ASN A 13 14.38 -7.66 -28.03
N LEU A 14 13.18 -7.39 -27.51
CA LEU A 14 12.89 -6.23 -26.68
C LEU A 14 13.85 -6.15 -25.48
N ALA A 15 13.99 -7.25 -24.74
CA ALA A 15 14.87 -7.31 -23.58
C ALA A 15 16.34 -7.01 -23.92
N ARG A 16 16.83 -7.52 -25.05
CA ARG A 16 18.20 -7.28 -25.53
C ARG A 16 18.41 -5.81 -25.88
N ARG A 17 17.47 -5.18 -26.60
CA ARG A 17 17.55 -3.76 -26.95
C ARG A 17 17.53 -2.87 -25.72
N LEU A 18 16.58 -3.08 -24.82
CA LEU A 18 16.46 -2.31 -23.59
C LEU A 18 17.73 -2.42 -22.73
N ARG A 19 18.37 -3.60 -22.65
CA ARG A 19 19.65 -3.75 -21.93
C ARG A 19 20.83 -3.04 -22.60
N ALA A 20 20.77 -2.82 -23.91
CA ALA A 20 21.80 -2.09 -24.64
C ALA A 20 21.62 -0.57 -24.52
N GLU A 21 20.37 -0.11 -24.46
CA GLU A 21 20.03 1.33 -24.51
C GLU A 21 19.76 1.94 -23.12
N CYS A 22 19.39 1.15 -22.11
CA CYS A 22 19.14 1.61 -20.75
C CYS A 22 20.26 1.20 -19.79
N ARG A 23 20.61 2.07 -18.83
CA ARG A 23 21.57 1.77 -17.76
C ARG A 23 20.94 1.26 -16.48
N GLY A 24 19.64 1.44 -16.31
CA GLY A 24 18.83 0.96 -15.21
C GLY A 24 18.53 -0.54 -15.29
N ASP A 25 17.69 -1.03 -14.37
CA ASP A 25 17.38 -2.45 -14.28
C ASP A 25 16.37 -2.84 -15.39
N VAL A 26 16.69 -3.89 -16.17
CA VAL A 26 15.82 -4.42 -17.24
C VAL A 26 15.45 -5.86 -16.91
N LEU A 27 14.20 -6.06 -16.45
CA LEU A 27 13.72 -7.27 -15.82
C LEU A 27 12.67 -7.98 -16.69
N PHE A 28 12.97 -9.22 -17.09
CA PHE A 28 12.10 -10.05 -17.94
C PHE A 28 11.87 -11.45 -17.37
N ASP A 29 12.57 -11.81 -16.27
CA ASP A 29 12.35 -13.08 -15.60
C ASP A 29 10.95 -13.15 -14.98
N ARG A 30 10.46 -14.37 -14.82
CA ARG A 30 9.08 -14.64 -14.40
C ARG A 30 8.80 -14.14 -12.98
N ALA A 31 9.78 -14.21 -12.08
CA ALA A 31 9.62 -13.76 -10.71
C ALA A 31 9.53 -12.22 -10.64
N ALA A 32 10.36 -11.50 -11.38
CA ALA A 32 10.27 -10.04 -11.49
C ALA A 32 8.94 -9.60 -12.12
N ARG A 33 8.55 -10.19 -13.25
CA ARG A 33 7.24 -9.93 -13.87
C ARG A 33 6.10 -10.19 -12.91
N GLY A 34 6.15 -11.29 -12.18
CA GLY A 34 5.14 -11.63 -11.17
C GLY A 34 5.07 -10.66 -9.99
N ARG A 35 6.19 -10.06 -9.57
CA ARG A 35 6.20 -9.01 -8.52
C ARG A 35 5.54 -7.70 -8.97
N TYR A 36 5.57 -7.40 -10.27
CA TYR A 36 4.91 -6.26 -10.88
C TYR A 36 3.52 -6.59 -11.45
N ALA A 37 3.10 -7.86 -11.40
CA ALA A 37 1.83 -8.29 -11.99
C ALA A 37 0.60 -7.88 -11.17
N THR A 38 0.77 -7.48 -9.91
CA THR A 38 -0.32 -7.07 -9.01
C THR A 38 -0.14 -5.65 -8.50
N ASP A 39 -1.25 -5.03 -8.15
CA ASP A 39 -1.33 -3.87 -7.27
C ASP A 39 -2.29 -4.18 -6.12
N ALA A 40 -2.85 -3.17 -5.45
CA ALA A 40 -3.74 -3.37 -4.31
C ALA A 40 -5.18 -3.76 -4.69
N SER A 41 -5.46 -3.95 -5.99
CA SER A 41 -6.73 -4.46 -6.49
C SER A 41 -6.80 -5.99 -6.43
N ILE A 42 -7.92 -6.53 -6.91
CA ILE A 42 -8.13 -7.97 -7.12
C ILE A 42 -7.52 -8.48 -8.43
N TYR A 43 -6.94 -7.62 -9.26
CA TYR A 43 -6.44 -7.99 -10.58
C TYR A 43 -4.97 -8.44 -10.56
N GLN A 44 -4.61 -9.27 -11.53
CA GLN A 44 -3.24 -9.65 -11.81
C GLN A 44 -3.03 -9.79 -13.31
N VAL A 45 -2.09 -9.01 -13.86
CA VAL A 45 -1.69 -9.11 -15.27
C VAL A 45 -0.17 -9.09 -15.35
N PHE A 46 0.43 -10.15 -15.89
CA PHE A 46 1.88 -10.20 -16.05
C PHE A 46 2.33 -9.17 -17.10
N PRO A 47 3.25 -8.26 -16.75
CA PRO A 47 3.82 -7.35 -17.73
C PRO A 47 4.66 -8.10 -18.77
N ILE A 48 4.94 -7.47 -19.90
CA ILE A 48 5.87 -8.00 -20.91
C ILE A 48 7.30 -8.01 -20.33
N GLY A 49 7.68 -6.91 -19.70
CA GLY A 49 8.94 -6.70 -18.99
C GLY A 49 8.86 -5.44 -18.14
N ILE A 50 9.90 -5.17 -17.36
CA ILE A 50 10.01 -3.98 -16.51
C ILE A 50 11.33 -3.27 -16.79
N VAL A 51 11.27 -1.94 -16.90
CA VAL A 51 12.44 -1.05 -16.83
C VAL A 51 12.34 -0.24 -15.54
N VAL A 52 13.37 -0.32 -14.71
CA VAL A 52 13.57 0.59 -13.57
C VAL A 52 14.66 1.58 -13.97
N PRO A 53 14.29 2.74 -14.56
CA PRO A 53 15.26 3.69 -15.11
C PRO A 53 16.19 4.22 -14.02
N ARG A 54 17.44 4.50 -14.41
CA ARG A 54 18.40 5.20 -13.54
C ARG A 54 18.15 6.71 -13.52
N ASP A 55 17.68 7.27 -14.62
CA ASP A 55 17.35 8.69 -14.80
C ASP A 55 16.40 8.88 -16.00
N GLU A 56 16.11 10.14 -16.35
CA GLU A 56 15.17 10.49 -17.42
C GLU A 56 15.63 9.99 -18.80
N ALA A 57 16.95 9.90 -19.05
CA ALA A 57 17.48 9.42 -20.32
C ALA A 57 17.15 7.94 -20.52
N ASP A 58 17.28 7.12 -19.48
CA ASP A 58 16.87 5.71 -19.52
C ASP A 58 15.36 5.56 -19.76
N ALA A 59 14.53 6.41 -19.16
CA ALA A 59 13.10 6.39 -19.40
C ALA A 59 12.79 6.72 -20.86
N LYS A 60 13.34 7.80 -21.40
CA LYS A 60 13.18 8.21 -22.81
C LYS A 60 13.64 7.12 -23.77
N ALA A 61 14.76 6.45 -23.48
CA ALA A 61 15.22 5.31 -24.26
C ALA A 61 14.21 4.15 -24.24
N ALA A 62 13.69 3.78 -23.06
CA ALA A 62 12.68 2.73 -22.95
C ALA A 62 11.37 3.07 -23.71
N LEU A 63 10.92 4.34 -23.65
CA LEU A 63 9.79 4.85 -24.42
C LEU A 63 10.04 4.70 -25.93
N ALA A 64 11.21 5.14 -26.42
CA ALA A 64 11.59 5.05 -27.83
C ALA A 64 11.65 3.60 -28.33
N VAL A 65 12.31 2.71 -27.58
CA VAL A 65 12.41 1.28 -27.91
C VAL A 65 11.03 0.63 -27.96
N ALA A 66 10.16 0.92 -26.99
CA ALA A 66 8.81 0.36 -26.97
C ALA A 66 7.98 0.84 -28.15
N ARG A 67 8.05 2.14 -28.48
CA ARG A 67 7.38 2.72 -29.66
C ARG A 67 7.85 2.05 -30.95
N GLU A 68 9.16 1.96 -31.17
CA GLU A 68 9.74 1.34 -32.37
C GLU A 68 9.39 -0.14 -32.54
N GLN A 69 9.17 -0.86 -31.44
CA GLN A 69 8.76 -2.26 -31.47
C GLN A 69 7.24 -2.46 -31.37
N GLY A 70 6.46 -1.38 -31.32
CA GLY A 70 5.01 -1.46 -31.18
C GLY A 70 4.59 -2.20 -29.90
N VAL A 71 5.27 -1.95 -28.79
CA VAL A 71 5.01 -2.58 -27.48
C VAL A 71 4.22 -1.60 -26.61
N PRO A 72 3.10 -2.02 -26.00
CA PRO A 72 2.37 -1.17 -25.06
C PRO A 72 3.22 -0.73 -23.86
N LEU A 73 2.96 0.46 -23.36
CA LEU A 73 3.67 1.08 -22.24
C LEU A 73 2.76 1.25 -21.03
N LEU A 74 3.33 1.08 -19.84
CA LEU A 74 2.66 1.32 -18.57
C LEU A 74 3.59 2.10 -17.62
N PRO A 75 3.44 3.43 -17.54
CA PRO A 75 4.12 4.21 -16.53
C PRO A 75 3.59 3.83 -15.13
N ARG A 76 4.49 3.49 -14.21
CA ARG A 76 4.10 3.02 -12.87
C ARG A 76 4.85 3.77 -11.76
N GLY A 77 4.09 4.23 -10.77
CA GLY A 77 4.61 4.73 -9.50
C GLY A 77 4.83 3.58 -8.50
N ALA A 78 4.36 3.74 -7.26
CA ALA A 78 4.47 2.69 -6.25
C ALA A 78 3.55 1.48 -6.47
N GLY A 79 2.58 1.53 -7.40
CA GLY A 79 1.62 0.44 -7.60
C GLY A 79 0.74 0.17 -6.38
N SER A 80 0.21 1.24 -5.78
CA SER A 80 -0.73 1.21 -4.65
C SER A 80 -2.19 1.38 -5.07
N SER A 81 -2.46 1.31 -6.38
CA SER A 81 -3.78 1.38 -7.00
C SER A 81 -4.70 0.28 -6.50
N GLN A 82 -6.00 0.57 -6.42
CA GLN A 82 -7.03 -0.37 -5.95
C GLN A 82 -7.97 -0.84 -7.05
N CYS A 83 -7.81 -0.34 -8.27
CA CYS A 83 -8.72 -0.60 -9.39
C CYS A 83 -8.03 -1.20 -10.63
N GLY A 84 -6.75 -1.55 -10.53
CA GLY A 84 -6.03 -2.27 -11.59
C GLY A 84 -5.42 -1.36 -12.67
N GLN A 85 -5.42 -0.04 -12.48
CA GLN A 85 -4.80 0.92 -13.41
C GLN A 85 -3.27 0.73 -13.53
N THR A 86 -2.63 0.10 -12.53
CA THR A 86 -1.17 -0.12 -12.52
C THR A 86 -0.74 -1.52 -12.95
N VAL A 87 -1.63 -2.34 -13.52
CA VAL A 87 -1.32 -3.66 -14.07
C VAL A 87 -1.70 -3.75 -15.55
N GLY A 88 -0.94 -4.49 -16.34
CA GLY A 88 -1.21 -4.66 -17.77
C GLY A 88 -0.14 -5.47 -18.49
N GLU A 89 -0.50 -6.09 -19.61
CA GLU A 89 0.43 -6.76 -20.53
C GLU A 89 1.16 -5.68 -21.36
N ALA A 90 2.07 -4.97 -20.70
CA ALA A 90 2.82 -3.84 -21.23
C ALA A 90 4.27 -3.87 -20.73
N LEU A 91 5.14 -3.08 -21.34
CA LEU A 91 6.42 -2.72 -20.75
C LEU A 91 6.16 -1.73 -19.61
N VAL A 92 6.41 -2.16 -18.38
CA VAL A 92 6.26 -1.33 -17.19
C VAL A 92 7.50 -0.47 -16.99
N ILE A 93 7.32 0.84 -16.77
CA ILE A 93 8.40 1.76 -16.41
C ILE A 93 8.18 2.20 -14.95
N ASP A 94 9.05 1.77 -14.03
CA ASP A 94 8.94 2.08 -12.59
C ASP A 94 9.75 3.33 -12.19
N HIS A 95 9.05 4.43 -11.94
CA HIS A 95 9.65 5.74 -11.64
C HIS A 95 10.18 5.85 -10.21
N SER A 96 9.70 4.99 -9.33
CA SER A 96 9.76 5.22 -7.89
C SER A 96 11.17 5.12 -7.29
N LYS A 97 12.09 4.38 -7.95
CA LYS A 97 13.47 4.19 -7.47
C LYS A 97 14.34 5.43 -7.68
N ALA A 98 14.32 6.01 -8.88
CA ALA A 98 15.29 7.04 -9.29
C ALA A 98 14.68 8.34 -9.84
N LEU A 99 13.48 8.33 -10.44
CA LEU A 99 12.84 9.52 -11.01
C LEU A 99 12.06 10.29 -9.95
N ASN A 100 12.76 10.68 -8.87
CA ASN A 100 12.17 11.26 -7.66
C ASN A 100 12.88 12.53 -7.17
N ALA A 101 13.38 13.35 -8.09
CA ALA A 101 13.94 14.67 -7.80
C ALA A 101 12.84 15.69 -7.49
N ILE A 102 13.10 16.51 -6.47
CA ILE A 102 12.34 17.71 -6.16
C ILE A 102 13.06 18.87 -6.86
N GLY A 103 12.37 19.58 -7.74
CA GLY A 103 12.91 20.66 -8.56
C GLY A 103 12.74 22.03 -7.91
N GLN A 104 12.55 23.05 -8.74
CA GLN A 104 12.48 24.45 -8.31
C GLN A 104 11.23 24.71 -7.45
N LEU A 105 11.45 25.28 -6.26
CA LEU A 105 10.44 25.82 -5.34
C LEU A 105 10.39 27.34 -5.54
N ASP A 106 9.19 27.86 -5.77
CA ASP A 106 8.89 29.29 -5.85
C ASP A 106 7.98 29.66 -4.67
N LEU A 107 8.54 30.43 -3.73
CA LEU A 107 7.84 30.84 -2.51
C LEU A 107 6.84 31.98 -2.75
N ASP A 108 7.07 32.81 -3.77
CA ASP A 108 6.21 33.94 -4.07
C ASP A 108 4.97 33.46 -4.84
N ALA A 109 5.16 32.58 -5.82
CA ALA A 109 4.08 31.96 -6.57
C ALA A 109 3.42 30.78 -5.83
N LEU A 110 4.00 30.31 -4.72
CA LEU A 110 3.60 29.10 -4.00
C LEU A 110 3.52 27.87 -4.92
N THR A 111 4.57 27.63 -5.71
CA THR A 111 4.62 26.50 -6.66
C THR A 111 5.89 25.67 -6.52
N ILE A 112 5.82 24.41 -6.94
CA ILE A 112 6.99 23.53 -7.02
C ILE A 112 6.95 22.62 -8.24
N SER A 113 8.10 22.40 -8.88
CA SER A 113 8.27 21.38 -9.92
C SER A 113 8.83 20.08 -9.32
N VAL A 114 8.27 18.93 -9.67
CA VAL A 114 8.72 17.61 -9.18
C VAL A 114 8.71 16.55 -10.27
N GLN A 115 9.59 15.56 -10.15
CA GLN A 115 9.52 14.34 -10.96
C GLN A 115 8.38 13.41 -10.46
N PRO A 116 7.82 12.55 -11.32
CA PRO A 116 6.63 11.73 -11.02
C PRO A 116 6.84 10.72 -9.88
N GLY A 117 8.07 10.28 -9.63
CA GLY A 117 8.41 9.30 -8.59
C GLY A 117 8.59 9.89 -7.20
N VAL A 118 8.45 11.22 -7.00
CA VAL A 118 8.49 11.84 -5.67
C VAL A 118 7.34 11.29 -4.82
N VAL A 119 7.65 10.81 -3.62
CA VAL A 119 6.66 10.35 -2.63
C VAL A 119 6.07 11.55 -1.88
N LEU A 120 4.75 11.56 -1.65
CA LEU A 120 4.03 12.68 -1.01
C LEU A 120 4.65 13.10 0.34
N ASP A 121 4.85 12.17 1.26
CA ASP A 121 5.43 12.49 2.58
C ASP A 121 6.85 13.05 2.48
N ARG A 122 7.62 12.64 1.46
CA ARG A 122 8.97 13.20 1.20
C ARG A 122 8.87 14.64 0.72
N LEU A 123 7.91 14.93 -0.17
CA LEU A 123 7.64 16.30 -0.62
C LEU A 123 7.22 17.19 0.55
N ASN A 124 6.25 16.76 1.35
CA ASN A 124 5.76 17.56 2.46
C ASN A 124 6.82 17.77 3.56
N ARG A 125 7.69 16.79 3.80
CA ARG A 125 8.86 16.98 4.69
C ARG A 125 9.85 18.01 4.17
N TYR A 126 10.04 18.09 2.85
CA TYR A 126 10.88 19.10 2.21
C TYR A 126 10.26 20.51 2.31
N LEU A 127 8.94 20.62 2.21
CA LEU A 127 8.23 21.90 2.24
C LEU A 127 8.02 22.45 3.66
N GLN A 128 7.93 21.58 4.67
CA GLN A 128 7.63 21.94 6.05
C GLN A 128 8.51 23.06 6.63
N PRO A 129 9.85 23.09 6.43
CA PRO A 129 10.70 24.19 6.92
C PRO A 129 10.36 25.57 6.33
N HIS A 130 9.69 25.60 5.18
CA HIS A 130 9.23 26.82 4.52
C HIS A 130 7.82 27.24 4.96
N GLY A 131 7.19 26.51 5.89
CA GLY A 131 5.81 26.76 6.30
C GLY A 131 4.78 26.41 5.23
N LEU A 132 5.15 25.57 4.27
CA LEU A 132 4.31 25.15 3.14
C LEU A 132 4.09 23.64 3.14
N TRP A 133 3.09 23.19 2.39
CA TRP A 133 2.85 21.78 2.09
C TRP A 133 2.05 21.62 0.78
N PHE A 134 2.06 20.42 0.23
CA PHE A 134 1.17 20.00 -0.85
C PHE A 134 -0.08 19.32 -0.24
N PRO A 135 -1.30 19.85 -0.47
CA PRO A 135 -2.43 19.58 0.42
C PRO A 135 -3.27 18.34 0.09
N VAL A 136 -2.94 17.59 -0.98
CA VAL A 136 -3.67 16.38 -1.37
C VAL A 136 -3.23 15.20 -0.49
N ASP A 137 -3.79 15.09 0.73
CA ASP A 137 -3.43 14.08 1.75
C ASP A 137 -4.14 12.73 1.55
N VAL A 138 -3.54 11.85 0.76
CA VAL A 138 -3.98 10.46 0.56
C VAL A 138 -3.60 9.55 1.75
N SER A 139 -4.38 8.50 2.00
CA SER A 139 -4.09 7.49 3.04
C SER A 139 -2.78 6.72 2.82
N THR A 140 -2.28 6.70 1.58
CA THR A 140 -1.05 6.01 1.18
C THR A 140 0.15 6.97 1.02
N SER A 141 0.12 8.15 1.65
CA SER A 141 1.09 9.25 1.47
C SER A 141 2.56 8.86 1.68
N ALA A 142 2.81 7.84 2.50
CA ALA A 142 4.15 7.33 2.79
C ALA A 142 4.79 6.55 1.61
N GLN A 143 4.00 6.16 0.60
CA GLN A 143 4.46 5.42 -0.58
C GLN A 143 3.91 5.95 -1.90
N ALA A 144 2.75 6.61 -1.91
CA ALA A 144 2.13 7.16 -3.12
C ALA A 144 3.06 8.20 -3.77
N THR A 145 3.26 8.07 -5.08
CA THR A 145 4.09 8.99 -5.85
C THR A 145 3.23 10.04 -6.52
N ILE A 146 3.73 11.27 -6.64
CA ILE A 146 2.99 12.40 -7.21
C ILE A 146 2.47 12.10 -8.63
N GLY A 147 3.27 11.45 -9.46
CA GLY A 147 2.83 11.05 -10.82
C GLY A 147 1.70 10.03 -10.79
N GLY A 148 1.73 9.09 -9.84
CA GLY A 148 0.63 8.14 -9.64
C GLY A 148 -0.64 8.82 -9.14
N MET A 149 -0.50 9.76 -8.20
CA MET A 149 -1.61 10.57 -7.71
C MET A 149 -2.24 11.39 -8.85
N ALA A 150 -1.42 12.03 -9.69
CA ALA A 150 -1.90 12.81 -10.83
C ALA A 150 -2.58 11.92 -11.87
N GLY A 151 -1.99 10.77 -12.22
CA GLY A 151 -2.60 9.80 -13.12
C GLY A 151 -3.94 9.28 -12.63
N ASN A 152 -4.16 9.25 -11.31
CA ASN A 152 -5.38 8.76 -10.67
C ASN A 152 -6.38 9.88 -10.30
N ASN A 153 -6.04 11.15 -10.53
CA ASN A 153 -6.73 12.31 -9.96
C ASN A 153 -7.03 12.17 -8.45
N SER A 154 -6.05 11.68 -7.67
CA SER A 154 -6.27 11.30 -6.27
C SER A 154 -6.82 12.45 -5.42
N CYS A 155 -7.61 12.07 -4.42
CA CYS A 155 -8.19 12.99 -3.45
C CYS A 155 -7.44 12.87 -2.12
N GLY A 156 -8.12 13.17 -1.02
CA GLY A 156 -7.56 13.05 0.32
C GLY A 156 -8.54 13.55 1.37
N SER A 157 -8.29 13.24 2.64
CA SER A 157 -9.23 13.56 3.73
C SER A 157 -9.61 15.03 3.83
N ARG A 158 -8.75 15.92 3.36
CA ARG A 158 -8.96 17.38 3.37
C ARG A 158 -9.43 17.96 2.04
N SER A 159 -9.96 17.13 1.14
CA SER A 159 -10.40 17.58 -0.18
C SER A 159 -11.51 18.61 -0.13
N ILE A 160 -12.36 18.63 0.92
CA ILE A 160 -13.39 19.66 1.09
C ILE A 160 -12.78 21.07 1.13
N GLU A 161 -11.60 21.22 1.74
CA GLU A 161 -10.89 22.51 1.84
C GLU A 161 -9.96 22.75 0.65
N TYR A 162 -9.24 21.72 0.17
CA TYR A 162 -8.15 21.90 -0.80
C TYR A 162 -8.41 21.34 -2.20
N GLY A 163 -9.53 20.64 -2.42
CA GLY A 163 -9.80 19.89 -3.65
C GLY A 163 -8.94 18.61 -3.77
N ASN A 164 -8.96 18.02 -4.96
CA ASN A 164 -8.16 16.85 -5.36
C ASN A 164 -7.02 17.26 -6.32
N MET A 165 -6.34 16.30 -6.95
CA MET A 165 -5.17 16.56 -7.80
C MET A 165 -5.46 17.56 -8.92
N VAL A 166 -6.60 17.51 -9.60
CA VAL A 166 -6.90 18.45 -10.71
C VAL A 166 -6.92 19.91 -10.25
N HIS A 167 -7.29 20.19 -9.00
CA HIS A 167 -7.27 21.54 -8.43
C HIS A 167 -5.87 22.02 -8.01
N ASN A 168 -4.90 21.10 -7.92
CA ASN A 168 -3.58 21.35 -7.34
C ASN A 168 -2.42 21.12 -8.33
N VAL A 169 -2.69 20.65 -9.55
CA VAL A 169 -1.74 20.56 -10.65
C VAL A 169 -1.89 21.77 -11.57
N LEU A 170 -0.80 22.50 -11.79
CA LEU A 170 -0.76 23.70 -12.62
C LEU A 170 -0.26 23.42 -14.04
N GLY A 171 0.57 22.40 -14.20
CA GLY A 171 1.12 22.01 -15.51
C GLY A 171 1.83 20.66 -15.45
N ILE A 172 1.96 20.02 -16.61
CA ILE A 172 2.59 18.70 -16.77
C ILE A 172 3.50 18.75 -17.99
N ASP A 173 4.78 18.42 -17.78
CA ASP A 173 5.69 18.10 -18.90
C ASP A 173 5.47 16.63 -19.25
N ALA A 174 5.03 16.37 -20.48
CA ALA A 174 4.60 15.07 -20.93
C ALA A 174 5.33 14.62 -22.20
N ILE A 175 5.42 13.30 -22.39
CA ILE A 175 5.88 12.65 -23.61
C ILE A 175 4.68 11.91 -24.19
N LEU A 176 4.30 12.25 -25.42
CA LEU A 176 3.16 11.63 -26.12
C LEU A 176 3.56 10.28 -26.76
N ALA A 177 2.59 9.53 -27.27
CA ALA A 177 2.83 8.22 -27.86
C ALA A 177 3.79 8.24 -29.07
N ASP A 178 3.79 9.33 -29.84
CA ASP A 178 4.73 9.56 -30.94
C ASP A 178 6.16 9.92 -30.45
N GLY A 179 6.32 10.22 -29.16
CA GLY A 179 7.56 10.65 -28.52
C GLY A 179 7.80 12.15 -28.52
N SER A 180 6.84 12.96 -28.98
CA SER A 180 6.92 14.42 -28.84
C SER A 180 6.84 14.83 -27.37
N GLU A 181 7.65 15.83 -27.00
CA GLU A 181 7.68 16.41 -25.65
C GLU A 181 6.83 17.68 -25.64
N VAL A 182 5.85 17.75 -24.74
CA VAL A 182 4.88 18.85 -24.66
C VAL A 182 4.71 19.28 -23.21
N THR A 183 4.79 20.59 -22.95
CA THR A 183 4.43 21.19 -21.66
C THR A 183 2.96 21.61 -21.70
N PHE A 184 2.11 20.89 -20.98
CA PHE A 184 0.69 21.19 -20.83
C PHE A 184 0.46 22.21 -19.71
N GLY A 185 -0.37 23.21 -20.00
CA GLY A 185 -0.75 24.28 -19.07
C GLY A 185 -2.07 24.95 -19.50
N THR A 186 -2.22 26.24 -19.17
CA THR A 186 -3.40 27.01 -19.60
C THR A 186 -3.51 27.02 -21.12
N LEU A 187 -4.74 27.01 -21.66
CA LEU A 187 -5.01 26.99 -23.10
C LEU A 187 -4.32 28.14 -23.85
N GLU A 188 -4.16 29.28 -23.20
CA GLU A 188 -3.43 30.44 -23.73
C GLU A 188 -1.93 30.20 -23.87
N SER A 189 -1.33 29.43 -22.95
CA SER A 189 0.09 29.09 -22.97
C SER A 189 0.45 27.98 -23.97
N MET A 190 -0.54 27.30 -24.53
CA MET A 190 -0.32 26.17 -25.43
C MET A 190 0.10 26.62 -26.83
N PRO A 191 1.03 25.90 -27.50
CA PRO A 191 1.38 26.16 -28.89
C PRO A 191 0.16 26.10 -29.81
N ARG A 192 0.09 27.01 -30.79
CA ARG A 192 -1.00 27.10 -31.78
C ARG A 192 -0.64 26.58 -33.17
N THR A 193 0.58 26.08 -33.34
CA THR A 193 1.08 25.62 -34.64
C THR A 193 1.67 24.21 -34.52
N GLY A 194 1.89 23.56 -35.66
CA GLY A 194 2.45 22.21 -35.72
C GLY A 194 1.50 21.12 -35.21
N HIS A 195 2.07 20.00 -34.77
CA HIS A 195 1.29 18.87 -34.27
C HIS A 195 0.53 19.21 -32.98
N THR A 196 1.18 19.85 -32.01
CA THR A 196 0.56 20.28 -30.76
C THR A 196 -0.56 21.28 -30.97
N GLY A 197 -0.42 22.22 -31.93
CA GLY A 197 -1.49 23.16 -32.27
C GLY A 197 -2.77 22.46 -32.75
N ARG A 198 -2.63 21.47 -33.64
CA ARG A 198 -3.77 20.65 -34.11
C ARG A 198 -4.42 19.88 -32.96
N LEU A 199 -3.63 19.24 -32.10
CA LEU A 199 -4.14 18.57 -30.90
C LEU A 199 -4.98 19.52 -30.03
N VAL A 200 -4.48 20.73 -29.78
CA VAL A 200 -5.18 21.75 -28.98
C VAL A 200 -6.48 22.19 -29.64
N GLU A 201 -6.48 22.45 -30.95
CA GLU A 201 -7.67 22.84 -31.71
C GLU A 201 -8.73 21.75 -31.71
N GLU A 202 -8.35 20.49 -31.94
CA GLU A 202 -9.27 19.36 -31.95
C GLU A 202 -9.87 19.09 -30.55
N LEU A 203 -9.07 19.19 -29.49
CA LEU A 203 -9.57 19.10 -28.11
C LEU A 203 -10.58 20.21 -27.80
N ALA A 204 -10.29 21.45 -28.20
CA ALA A 204 -11.21 22.56 -28.02
C ALA A 204 -12.50 22.37 -28.84
N ALA A 205 -12.41 21.82 -30.05
CA ALA A 205 -13.57 21.50 -30.88
C ALA A 205 -14.45 20.42 -30.24
N ILE A 206 -13.87 19.36 -29.67
CA ILE A 206 -14.61 18.34 -28.90
C ILE A 206 -15.31 19.00 -27.70
N GLY A 207 -14.59 19.80 -26.92
CA GLY A 207 -15.16 20.50 -25.76
C GLY A 207 -16.32 21.44 -26.11
N ALA A 208 -16.22 22.15 -27.24
CA ALA A 208 -17.28 23.02 -27.74
C ALA A 208 -18.49 22.23 -28.25
N ARG A 209 -18.25 21.14 -28.99
CA ARG A 209 -19.29 20.27 -29.56
C ARG A 209 -20.10 19.58 -28.47
N GLU A 210 -19.43 19.07 -27.43
CA GLU A 210 -20.08 18.31 -26.35
C GLU A 210 -20.51 19.15 -25.15
N ARG A 211 -20.49 20.49 -25.27
CA ARG A 211 -20.71 21.43 -24.16
C ARG A 211 -22.01 21.16 -23.38
N ASP A 212 -23.12 20.95 -24.07
CA ASP A 212 -24.44 20.72 -23.45
C ASP A 212 -24.53 19.34 -22.82
N GLU A 213 -23.91 18.34 -23.46
CA GLU A 213 -23.85 16.99 -22.94
C GLU A 213 -23.00 16.90 -21.67
N ILE A 214 -21.90 17.65 -21.61
CA ILE A 214 -21.09 17.81 -20.40
C ILE A 214 -21.96 18.37 -19.25
N ALA A 215 -22.74 19.41 -19.50
CA ALA A 215 -23.61 20.03 -18.49
C ALA A 215 -24.70 19.08 -17.98
N ARG A 216 -25.13 18.14 -18.83
CA ARG A 216 -26.20 17.17 -18.54
C ARG A 216 -25.72 15.94 -17.79
N THR A 217 -24.52 15.44 -18.11
CA THR A 217 -24.06 14.10 -17.71
C THR A 217 -23.04 14.10 -16.58
N PHE A 218 -22.21 15.15 -16.45
CA PHE A 218 -21.19 15.18 -15.41
C PHE A 218 -21.81 15.42 -14.02
N PRO A 219 -21.49 14.57 -13.02
CA PRO A 219 -21.98 14.75 -11.65
C PRO A 219 -21.52 16.08 -11.04
N ARG A 220 -22.41 16.71 -10.26
CA ARG A 220 -22.15 17.98 -9.53
C ARG A 220 -21.71 17.71 -8.08
N VAL A 221 -20.74 16.80 -7.91
CA VAL A 221 -20.11 16.49 -6.63
C VAL A 221 -18.63 16.85 -6.67
N LEU A 222 -18.00 17.11 -5.52
CA LEU A 222 -16.59 17.51 -5.47
C LEU A 222 -15.65 16.40 -5.95
N ARG A 223 -15.94 15.17 -5.54
CA ARG A 223 -15.12 14.00 -5.83
C ARG A 223 -15.72 13.23 -7.00
N ARG A 224 -15.09 13.39 -8.15
CA ARG A 224 -15.41 12.71 -9.41
C ARG A 224 -14.13 12.58 -10.21
N VAL A 225 -13.81 11.37 -10.60
CA VAL A 225 -12.55 11.04 -11.31
C VAL A 225 -12.77 10.08 -12.47
N GLY A 226 -14.01 9.73 -12.78
CA GLY A 226 -14.33 8.82 -13.89
C GLY A 226 -14.12 9.47 -15.25
N GLY A 227 -13.48 8.75 -16.17
CA GLY A 227 -13.15 9.20 -17.51
C GLY A 227 -12.05 10.26 -17.55
N TYR A 228 -11.93 10.94 -18.68
CA TYR A 228 -11.10 12.14 -18.77
C TYR A 228 -11.86 13.34 -18.24
N ASN A 229 -11.15 14.33 -17.66
CA ASN A 229 -11.76 15.59 -17.20
C ASN A 229 -12.15 16.48 -18.40
N LEU A 230 -13.00 15.99 -19.31
CA LEU A 230 -13.47 16.73 -20.49
C LEU A 230 -14.26 17.98 -20.10
N ASP A 231 -14.85 17.98 -18.90
CA ASP A 231 -15.57 19.13 -18.40
C ASP A 231 -14.68 20.33 -18.05
N VAL A 232 -13.35 20.27 -18.23
CA VAL A 232 -12.49 21.46 -18.21
C VAL A 232 -12.96 22.55 -19.17
N PHE A 233 -13.66 22.18 -20.25
CA PHE A 233 -14.25 23.14 -21.22
C PHE A 233 -15.63 23.67 -20.79
N ASN A 234 -16.30 23.02 -19.84
CA ASN A 234 -17.56 23.48 -19.25
C ASN A 234 -17.68 22.95 -17.81
N PRO A 235 -16.98 23.55 -16.83
CA PRO A 235 -16.80 22.95 -15.50
C PRO A 235 -18.12 22.70 -14.76
N GLN A 236 -18.34 21.45 -14.31
CA GLN A 236 -19.51 21.07 -13.50
C GLN A 236 -19.19 20.79 -12.02
N SER A 237 -17.90 20.84 -11.65
CA SER A 237 -17.45 20.68 -10.26
C SER A 237 -18.05 21.76 -9.38
N VAL A 238 -18.41 21.40 -8.15
CA VAL A 238 -18.79 22.38 -7.11
C VAL A 238 -17.63 23.31 -6.72
N ARG A 239 -16.40 22.93 -7.06
CA ARG A 239 -15.19 23.73 -6.90
C ARG A 239 -14.57 24.02 -8.27
N PRO A 240 -14.36 25.29 -8.64
CA PRO A 240 -13.69 25.63 -9.90
C PRO A 240 -12.27 25.05 -9.99
N TYR A 241 -11.90 24.54 -11.16
CA TYR A 241 -10.53 24.02 -11.42
C TYR A 241 -9.47 25.12 -11.43
N THR A 242 -9.83 26.29 -11.93
CA THR A 242 -9.03 27.51 -11.96
C THR A 242 -9.82 28.65 -11.31
N ALA A 243 -9.12 29.59 -10.67
CA ALA A 243 -9.78 30.69 -9.94
C ALA A 243 -10.43 31.72 -10.89
N ASP A 244 -9.90 31.85 -12.10
CA ASP A 244 -10.34 32.78 -13.14
C ASP A 244 -11.26 32.12 -14.19
N GLY A 245 -11.53 30.82 -14.06
CA GLY A 245 -12.33 30.06 -15.02
C GLY A 245 -11.61 29.73 -16.33
N SER A 246 -10.30 29.97 -16.43
CA SER A 246 -9.50 29.60 -17.59
C SER A 246 -9.41 28.08 -17.79
N VAL A 247 -9.32 27.64 -19.05
CA VAL A 247 -9.11 26.23 -19.39
C VAL A 247 -7.64 25.89 -19.23
N ASN A 248 -7.32 24.80 -18.52
CA ASN A 248 -5.98 24.26 -18.42
C ASN A 248 -5.94 22.82 -18.96
N LEU A 249 -5.18 22.59 -20.03
CA LEU A 249 -5.13 21.28 -20.70
C LEU A 249 -4.34 20.23 -19.91
N ALA A 250 -3.51 20.64 -18.93
CA ALA A 250 -2.91 19.68 -18.01
C ALA A 250 -3.98 18.96 -17.17
N HIS A 251 -5.14 19.59 -16.93
CA HIS A 251 -6.24 19.01 -16.17
C HIS A 251 -6.91 17.85 -16.90
N LEU A 252 -6.84 17.81 -18.24
CA LEU A 252 -7.30 16.65 -19.03
C LEU A 252 -6.40 15.43 -18.83
N LEU A 253 -5.11 15.65 -18.60
CA LEU A 253 -4.15 14.57 -18.32
C LEU A 253 -4.26 14.05 -16.88
N VAL A 254 -4.64 14.89 -15.91
CA VAL A 254 -4.91 14.45 -14.54
C VAL A 254 -6.10 13.48 -14.56
N GLY A 255 -5.93 12.28 -14.01
CA GLY A 255 -6.94 11.20 -14.08
C GLY A 255 -6.86 10.33 -15.33
N SER A 256 -5.93 10.59 -16.26
CA SER A 256 -5.81 9.78 -17.49
C SER A 256 -5.20 8.40 -17.29
N GLU A 257 -4.76 8.02 -16.09
CA GLU A 257 -4.22 6.69 -15.78
C GLU A 257 -3.06 6.24 -16.68
N GLY A 258 -2.31 7.19 -17.26
CA GLY A 258 -1.23 6.92 -18.20
C GLY A 258 -1.71 6.44 -19.58
N THR A 259 -2.98 6.64 -19.92
CA THR A 259 -3.54 6.31 -21.23
C THR A 259 -3.30 7.39 -22.28
N LEU A 260 -3.05 8.65 -21.88
CA LEU A 260 -2.86 9.74 -22.83
C LEU A 260 -1.39 10.11 -23.03
N ALA A 261 -0.60 10.14 -21.95
CA ALA A 261 0.80 10.53 -22.04
C ALA A 261 1.64 9.98 -20.87
N TYR A 262 2.96 9.95 -21.07
CA TYR A 262 3.94 9.72 -20.02
C TYR A 262 4.29 11.04 -19.32
N PHE A 263 4.23 11.11 -17.99
CA PHE A 263 4.55 12.34 -17.26
C PHE A 263 6.04 12.39 -16.89
N ALA A 264 6.76 13.39 -17.39
CA ALA A 264 8.17 13.62 -17.05
C ALA A 264 8.32 14.52 -15.81
N ARG A 265 7.50 15.58 -15.70
CA ARG A 265 7.49 16.49 -14.54
C ARG A 265 6.08 17.04 -14.28
N LEU A 266 5.83 17.43 -13.03
CA LEU A 266 4.59 18.08 -12.62
C LEU A 266 4.91 19.40 -11.92
N LYS A 267 4.18 20.47 -12.30
CA LYS A 267 4.16 21.74 -11.57
C LYS A 267 2.94 21.77 -10.65
N LEU A 268 3.19 21.89 -9.35
CA LEU A 268 2.18 21.79 -8.30
C LEU A 268 1.94 23.13 -7.63
N LYS A 269 0.69 23.36 -7.21
CA LYS A 269 0.29 24.44 -6.32
C LYS A 269 0.51 24.03 -4.86
N LEU A 270 1.08 24.91 -4.06
CA LEU A 270 1.30 24.72 -2.62
C LEU A 270 0.29 25.49 -1.78
N ALA A 271 0.12 25.05 -0.54
CA ALA A 271 -0.68 25.72 0.47
C ALA A 271 0.17 26.10 1.69
N PRO A 272 -0.18 27.15 2.44
CA PRO A 272 0.36 27.39 3.76
C PRO A 272 0.07 26.22 4.70
N LEU A 273 1.04 25.83 5.52
CA LEU A 273 0.87 24.79 6.52
C LEU A 273 0.00 25.31 7.67
N PRO A 274 -1.15 24.67 7.98
CA PRO A 274 -1.99 25.07 9.11
C PRO A 274 -1.21 25.04 10.43
N ARG A 275 -1.36 26.07 11.26
CA ARG A 275 -0.64 26.20 12.54
C ARG A 275 -1.43 25.67 13.72
N ASN A 276 -2.75 25.73 13.63
CA ASN A 276 -3.66 25.35 14.70
C ASN A 276 -4.68 24.35 14.16
N THR A 277 -4.85 23.24 14.89
CA THR A 277 -5.80 22.18 14.56
C THR A 277 -6.53 21.75 15.83
N VAL A 278 -7.84 21.58 15.72
CA VAL A 278 -8.68 20.98 16.76
C VAL A 278 -9.52 19.86 16.16
N LEU A 279 -9.81 18.84 16.95
CA LEU A 279 -10.56 17.67 16.52
C LEU A 279 -11.74 17.43 17.47
N GLY A 280 -12.94 17.36 16.91
CA GLY A 280 -14.14 16.88 17.60
C GLY A 280 -14.49 15.48 17.10
N VAL A 281 -14.69 14.53 18.01
CA VAL A 281 -15.16 13.18 17.67
C VAL A 281 -16.62 13.04 18.07
N VAL A 282 -17.52 13.01 17.10
CA VAL A 282 -18.96 12.90 17.32
C VAL A 282 -19.35 11.43 17.34
N ASN A 283 -19.99 10.97 18.41
CA ASN A 283 -20.40 9.59 18.63
C ASN A 283 -21.89 9.41 18.33
N PHE A 284 -22.23 8.42 17.50
CA PHE A 284 -23.60 8.19 17.05
C PHE A 284 -24.15 6.83 17.52
N PRO A 285 -25.43 6.79 17.95
CA PRO A 285 -26.09 5.54 18.34
C PRO A 285 -26.48 4.67 17.13
N SER A 286 -26.43 5.21 15.91
CA SER A 286 -26.67 4.46 14.69
C SER A 286 -25.83 5.00 13.54
N PHE A 287 -25.47 4.10 12.62
CA PHE A 287 -24.75 4.46 11.40
C PHE A 287 -25.55 5.43 10.52
N TYR A 288 -26.87 5.21 10.38
CA TYR A 288 -27.75 6.07 9.59
C TYR A 288 -27.71 7.52 10.09
N ARG A 289 -27.79 7.73 11.41
CA ARG A 289 -27.77 9.08 12.00
C ARG A 289 -26.44 9.79 11.77
N ALA A 290 -25.32 9.06 11.77
CA ALA A 290 -24.02 9.62 11.42
C ALA A 290 -24.00 10.17 9.98
N MET A 291 -24.57 9.43 9.03
CA MET A 291 -24.64 9.85 7.61
C MET A 291 -25.62 11.01 7.39
N GLU A 292 -26.75 10.99 8.08
CA GLU A 292 -27.77 12.05 7.99
C GLU A 292 -27.23 13.40 8.48
N VAL A 293 -26.48 13.40 9.60
CA VAL A 293 -25.98 14.62 10.23
C VAL A 293 -24.78 15.24 9.51
N ALA A 294 -24.05 14.46 8.70
CA ALA A 294 -22.85 14.94 8.00
C ALA A 294 -23.09 16.22 7.19
N ARG A 295 -24.28 16.36 6.56
CA ARG A 295 -24.68 17.55 5.80
C ARG A 295 -24.74 18.84 6.64
N HIS A 296 -25.05 18.74 7.92
CA HIS A 296 -25.13 19.89 8.83
C HIS A 296 -23.74 20.25 9.37
N ILE A 297 -22.93 19.23 9.69
CA ILE A 297 -21.56 19.45 10.18
C ILE A 297 -20.71 20.19 9.16
N VAL A 298 -20.86 19.90 7.85
CA VAL A 298 -20.05 20.56 6.81
C VAL A 298 -20.32 22.06 6.68
N GLU A 299 -21.49 22.55 7.13
CA GLU A 299 -21.83 23.97 7.12
C GLU A 299 -20.94 24.79 8.09
N LEU A 300 -20.36 24.12 9.10
CA LEU A 300 -19.38 24.71 10.03
C LEU A 300 -17.99 24.93 9.39
N LYS A 301 -17.82 24.56 8.10
CA LYS A 301 -16.57 24.65 7.34
C LYS A 301 -15.39 23.90 8.00
N PRO A 302 -15.55 22.60 8.32
CA PRO A 302 -14.43 21.77 8.76
C PRO A 302 -13.43 21.53 7.62
N THR A 303 -12.18 21.25 7.98
CA THR A 303 -11.16 20.82 7.01
C THR A 303 -11.28 19.34 6.67
N ALA A 304 -11.90 18.53 7.53
CA ALA A 304 -12.25 17.14 7.25
C ALA A 304 -13.44 16.66 8.09
N VAL A 305 -14.25 15.76 7.53
CA VAL A 305 -15.23 14.94 8.26
C VAL A 305 -15.11 13.50 7.78
N GLU A 306 -14.66 12.63 8.69
CA GLU A 306 -14.32 11.24 8.39
C GLU A 306 -15.10 10.25 9.24
N LEU A 307 -15.64 9.22 8.61
CA LEU A 307 -16.40 8.17 9.27
C LEU A 307 -15.51 7.00 9.70
N VAL A 308 -15.80 6.47 10.89
CA VAL A 308 -15.37 5.15 11.37
C VAL A 308 -16.60 4.40 11.87
N ASP A 309 -16.86 3.21 11.34
CA ASP A 309 -18.01 2.37 11.72
C ASP A 309 -17.73 1.45 12.91
N ARG A 310 -18.78 0.76 13.39
CA ARG A 310 -18.69 -0.22 14.48
C ARG A 310 -17.64 -1.29 14.25
N THR A 311 -17.57 -1.83 13.03
CA THR A 311 -16.64 -2.92 12.70
C THR A 311 -15.19 -2.45 12.86
N MET A 312 -14.86 -1.25 12.38
CA MET A 312 -13.54 -0.67 12.51
C MET A 312 -13.21 -0.30 13.97
N ILE A 313 -14.18 0.17 14.76
CA ILE A 313 -14.02 0.42 16.20
C ILE A 313 -13.63 -0.89 16.92
N ASP A 314 -14.36 -1.98 16.67
CA ASP A 314 -14.12 -3.26 17.31
C ASP A 314 -12.77 -3.88 16.89
N LEU A 315 -12.41 -3.77 15.60
CA LEU A 315 -11.10 -4.19 15.12
C LEU A 315 -9.95 -3.37 15.74
N ALA A 316 -10.15 -2.06 15.93
CA ALA A 316 -9.16 -1.21 16.60
C ALA A 316 -9.02 -1.55 18.09
N ARG A 317 -10.12 -1.85 18.79
CA ARG A 317 -10.11 -2.32 20.19
C ARG A 317 -9.42 -3.67 20.36
N ALA A 318 -9.56 -4.57 19.39
CA ALA A 318 -8.88 -5.86 19.39
C ALA A 318 -7.36 -5.75 19.13
N ASN A 319 -6.87 -4.59 18.66
CA ASN A 319 -5.46 -4.35 18.41
C ASN A 319 -4.81 -3.62 19.60
N PRO A 320 -3.85 -4.24 20.32
CA PRO A 320 -3.21 -3.62 21.48
C PRO A 320 -2.51 -2.27 21.20
N ALA A 321 -2.10 -2.02 19.95
CA ALA A 321 -1.49 -0.75 19.57
C ALA A 321 -2.52 0.38 19.40
N PHE A 322 -3.78 0.07 19.08
CA PHE A 322 -4.82 1.05 18.76
C PHE A 322 -5.89 1.17 19.85
N GLN A 323 -6.09 0.13 20.66
CA GLN A 323 -7.04 0.13 21.77
C GLN A 323 -6.97 1.39 22.65
N PRO A 324 -5.81 1.79 23.24
CA PRO A 324 -5.77 2.94 24.15
C PRO A 324 -5.99 4.29 23.44
N ILE A 325 -5.90 4.31 22.10
CA ILE A 325 -6.12 5.51 21.28
C ILE A 325 -7.61 5.65 21.00
N ILE A 326 -8.26 4.59 20.51
CA ILE A 326 -9.67 4.65 20.12
C ILE A 326 -10.58 4.82 21.34
N GLU A 327 -10.29 4.16 22.47
CA GLU A 327 -11.12 4.26 23.69
C GLU A 327 -11.23 5.70 24.23
N ARG A 328 -10.23 6.55 23.99
CA ARG A 328 -10.28 7.98 24.37
C ARG A 328 -11.30 8.80 23.58
N ALA A 329 -11.74 8.30 22.44
CA ALA A 329 -12.60 9.00 21.50
C ALA A 329 -14.07 8.55 21.59
N LEU A 330 -14.36 7.50 22.38
CA LEU A 330 -15.67 6.86 22.43
C LEU A 330 -16.49 7.33 23.63
N VAL A 331 -17.79 7.52 23.40
CA VAL A 331 -18.80 7.71 24.44
C VAL A 331 -19.70 6.49 24.46
N ALA A 332 -19.75 5.77 25.59
CA ALA A 332 -20.46 4.50 25.72
C ALA A 332 -20.09 3.50 24.59
N GLU A 333 -21.07 2.93 23.92
CA GLU A 333 -20.91 1.97 22.83
C GLU A 333 -21.57 2.52 21.55
N PRO A 334 -20.86 3.36 20.77
CA PRO A 334 -21.41 3.93 19.54
C PRO A 334 -21.40 2.90 18.39
N GLU A 335 -22.31 3.11 17.44
CA GLU A 335 -22.35 2.36 16.18
C GLU A 335 -21.50 3.02 15.08
N ALA A 336 -21.22 4.31 15.22
CA ALA A 336 -20.34 5.06 14.33
C ALA A 336 -19.78 6.29 15.03
N ILE A 337 -18.61 6.75 14.58
CA ILE A 337 -18.04 8.04 14.95
C ILE A 337 -17.68 8.87 13.72
N LEU A 338 -17.83 10.19 13.83
CA LEU A 338 -17.30 11.16 12.86
C LEU A 338 -16.16 11.96 13.48
N LEU A 339 -14.99 11.92 12.83
CA LEU A 339 -13.85 12.76 13.16
C LEU A 339 -13.99 14.08 12.39
N VAL A 340 -14.24 15.18 13.11
CA VAL A 340 -14.44 16.52 12.56
C VAL A 340 -13.23 17.39 12.88
N GLU A 341 -12.43 17.71 11.87
CA GLU A 341 -11.24 18.53 12.02
C GLU A 341 -11.52 19.97 11.61
N PHE A 342 -11.05 20.92 12.41
CA PHE A 342 -10.92 22.33 12.02
C PHE A 342 -9.46 22.73 12.10
N ALA A 343 -8.92 23.30 11.01
CA ALA A 343 -7.54 23.75 10.97
C ALA A 343 -7.39 25.12 10.29
N GLY A 344 -6.46 25.93 10.79
CA GLY A 344 -6.22 27.27 10.26
C GLY A 344 -5.06 28.01 10.93
N ALA A 345 -4.94 29.30 10.62
CA ALA A 345 -3.91 30.17 11.18
C ALA A 345 -4.23 30.63 12.61
N ASP A 346 -5.50 30.87 12.93
CA ASP A 346 -5.98 31.39 14.21
C ASP A 346 -6.54 30.27 15.10
N ALA A 347 -5.99 30.13 16.31
CA ALA A 347 -6.36 29.10 17.28
C ALA A 347 -7.75 29.32 17.89
N ASP A 348 -8.13 30.57 18.14
CA ASP A 348 -9.39 30.89 18.81
C ASP A 348 -10.57 30.73 17.84
N VAL A 349 -10.36 31.02 16.55
CA VAL A 349 -11.32 30.65 15.49
C VAL A 349 -11.54 29.14 15.45
N GLN A 350 -10.48 28.32 15.54
CA GLN A 350 -10.64 26.87 15.52
C GLN A 350 -11.40 26.37 16.76
N LYS A 351 -11.08 26.88 17.96
CA LYS A 351 -11.80 26.55 19.19
C LYS A 351 -13.27 26.97 19.14
N ALA A 352 -13.58 28.14 18.58
CA ALA A 352 -14.95 28.61 18.41
C ALA A 352 -15.75 27.68 17.49
N ARG A 353 -15.16 27.24 16.36
CA ARG A 353 -15.80 26.25 15.48
C ARG A 353 -16.04 24.91 16.18
N LEU A 354 -15.09 24.47 17.01
CA LEU A 354 -15.30 23.28 17.82
C LEU A 354 -16.46 23.48 18.80
N ALA A 355 -16.58 24.62 19.47
CA ALA A 355 -17.72 24.92 20.34
C ALA A 355 -19.06 24.92 19.57
N GLN A 356 -19.10 25.48 18.37
CA GLN A 356 -20.27 25.43 17.48
C GLN A 356 -20.66 23.99 17.11
N LEU A 357 -19.69 23.07 17.00
CA LEU A 357 -20.00 21.65 16.81
C LEU A 357 -20.73 21.06 18.03
N PHE A 358 -20.34 21.43 19.26
CA PHE A 358 -21.07 21.00 20.47
C PHE A 358 -22.50 21.53 20.48
N GLU A 359 -22.69 22.81 20.14
CA GLU A 359 -24.00 23.46 20.06
C GLU A 359 -24.88 22.78 19.00
N LEU A 360 -24.37 22.63 17.78
CA LEU A 360 -25.06 21.94 16.67
C LEU A 360 -25.50 20.52 17.08
N MET A 361 -24.62 19.77 17.74
CA MET A 361 -24.98 18.42 18.16
C MET A 361 -26.05 18.41 19.26
N GLY A 362 -26.06 19.39 20.16
CA GLY A 362 -27.13 19.60 21.12
C GLY A 362 -28.47 19.88 20.44
N ASP A 363 -28.48 20.83 19.49
CA ASP A 363 -29.67 21.23 18.74
C ASP A 363 -30.27 20.08 17.90
N LEU A 364 -29.41 19.19 17.40
CA LEU A 364 -29.80 17.98 16.67
C LEU A 364 -30.21 16.80 17.58
N GLY A 365 -30.35 17.03 18.88
CA GLY A 365 -30.82 16.04 19.86
C GLY A 365 -29.77 15.03 20.32
N LEU A 366 -28.47 15.34 20.15
CA LEU A 366 -27.34 14.49 20.52
C LEU A 366 -26.39 15.19 21.53
N PRO A 367 -26.90 15.71 22.67
CA PRO A 367 -26.05 16.35 23.67
C PRO A 367 -25.04 15.36 24.26
N GLY A 368 -23.81 15.83 24.54
CA GLY A 368 -22.75 15.00 25.11
C GLY A 368 -22.15 13.96 24.16
N SER A 369 -22.50 13.99 22.86
CA SER A 369 -21.97 13.06 21.85
C SER A 369 -20.56 13.41 21.36
N VAL A 370 -20.08 14.63 21.61
CA VAL A 370 -18.81 15.15 21.08
C VAL A 370 -17.70 15.01 22.11
N VAL A 371 -16.59 14.36 21.72
CA VAL A 371 -15.34 14.32 22.49
C VAL A 371 -14.33 15.28 21.86
N ALA A 372 -13.88 16.28 22.63
CA ALA A 372 -12.85 17.20 22.18
C ALA A 372 -11.45 16.60 22.36
N ILE A 373 -10.67 16.55 21.27
CA ILE A 373 -9.27 16.11 21.27
C ILE A 373 -8.39 17.30 20.90
N ALA A 374 -7.92 18.04 21.92
CA ALA A 374 -7.13 19.26 21.72
C ALA A 374 -5.61 18.99 21.60
N GLU A 375 -5.11 17.90 22.18
CA GLU A 375 -3.67 17.62 22.21
C GLU A 375 -3.15 17.15 20.83
N PRO A 376 -2.14 17.81 20.23
CA PRO A 376 -1.65 17.46 18.90
C PRO A 376 -1.17 16.00 18.76
N ALA A 377 -0.59 15.43 19.82
CA ALA A 377 -0.16 14.04 19.82
C ALA A 377 -1.35 13.06 19.77
N ALA A 378 -2.42 13.35 20.51
CA ALA A 378 -3.64 12.54 20.52
C ALA A 378 -4.39 12.65 19.18
N GLN A 379 -4.48 13.86 18.60
CA GLN A 379 -5.06 14.08 17.27
C GLN A 379 -4.32 13.24 16.21
N ARG A 380 -2.98 13.31 16.17
CA ARG A 380 -2.16 12.52 15.24
C ARG A 380 -2.38 11.02 15.44
N ALA A 381 -2.38 10.54 16.69
CA ALA A 381 -2.59 9.12 16.98
C ALA A 381 -3.94 8.61 16.47
N LEU A 382 -5.02 9.39 16.66
CA LEU A 382 -6.35 9.00 16.17
C LEU A 382 -6.45 9.04 14.64
N TRP A 383 -5.82 10.03 14.00
CA TRP A 383 -5.69 10.07 12.54
C TRP A 383 -4.92 8.86 11.98
N GLU A 384 -3.87 8.40 12.65
CA GLU A 384 -3.16 7.18 12.25
C GLU A 384 -4.05 5.93 12.35
N VAL A 385 -4.93 5.83 13.36
CA VAL A 385 -5.93 4.74 13.43
C VAL A 385 -6.88 4.84 12.22
N ARG A 386 -7.40 6.03 11.90
CA ARG A 386 -8.28 6.26 10.75
C ARG A 386 -7.59 5.91 9.42
N LYS A 387 -6.32 6.29 9.24
CA LYS A 387 -5.50 5.97 8.05
C LYS A 387 -5.19 4.47 7.96
N ALA A 388 -5.01 3.79 9.09
CA ALA A 388 -4.75 2.35 9.14
C ALA A 388 -5.99 1.49 8.86
N GLY A 389 -7.20 2.04 8.99
CA GLY A 389 -8.49 1.35 8.89
C GLY A 389 -8.61 0.32 7.77
N LEU A 390 -8.36 0.75 6.52
CA LEU A 390 -8.35 -0.13 5.34
C LEU A 390 -7.56 -1.41 5.60
N ASN A 391 -6.36 -1.25 6.13
CA ASN A 391 -5.46 -2.36 6.21
C ASN A 391 -5.69 -3.25 7.43
N ILE A 392 -6.25 -2.70 8.52
CA ILE A 392 -6.74 -3.48 9.66
C ILE A 392 -7.83 -4.45 9.17
N MET A 393 -8.73 -4.01 8.30
CA MET A 393 -9.73 -4.89 7.70
C MET A 393 -9.12 -5.99 6.82
N MET A 394 -7.97 -5.74 6.19
CA MET A 394 -7.30 -6.73 5.34
C MET A 394 -6.61 -7.83 6.14
N SER A 395 -6.49 -7.71 7.47
CA SER A 395 -5.92 -8.76 8.33
C SER A 395 -6.91 -9.88 8.68
N MET A 396 -8.16 -9.81 8.20
CA MET A 396 -9.18 -10.85 8.40
C MET A 396 -8.67 -12.21 7.91
N LYS A 397 -8.83 -13.24 8.73
CA LYS A 397 -8.45 -14.62 8.38
C LYS A 397 -9.52 -15.28 7.52
N GLY A 398 -9.13 -16.40 6.91
CA GLY A 398 -9.97 -17.16 6.00
C GLY A 398 -9.98 -16.60 4.59
N ASP A 399 -10.90 -17.16 3.81
CA ASP A 399 -10.88 -17.09 2.37
C ASP A 399 -11.64 -15.91 1.77
N GLY A 400 -12.73 -15.50 2.42
CA GLY A 400 -13.40 -14.25 2.12
C GLY A 400 -12.52 -13.05 2.48
N LYS A 401 -12.36 -12.10 1.56
CA LYS A 401 -11.63 -10.84 1.78
C LYS A 401 -12.53 -9.65 1.47
N PRO A 402 -12.36 -8.49 2.13
CA PRO A 402 -13.05 -7.29 1.71
C PRO A 402 -12.55 -6.85 0.31
N VAL A 403 -13.44 -6.80 -0.67
CA VAL A 403 -13.08 -6.51 -2.07
C VAL A 403 -13.46 -5.08 -2.45
N SER A 404 -12.52 -4.37 -3.08
CA SER A 404 -12.71 -2.99 -3.58
C SER A 404 -13.28 -3.02 -5.00
N PHE A 405 -14.52 -2.55 -5.16
CA PHE A 405 -15.09 -2.30 -6.49
C PHE A 405 -16.14 -1.19 -6.55
N ILE A 406 -16.99 -1.10 -5.51
CA ILE A 406 -18.02 -0.06 -5.35
C ILE A 406 -17.65 1.03 -4.33
N GLU A 407 -16.50 0.89 -3.67
CA GLU A 407 -16.05 1.73 -2.55
C GLU A 407 -15.64 3.16 -2.91
N ASP A 408 -16.00 3.62 -4.09
CA ASP A 408 -15.54 4.90 -4.63
C ASP A 408 -16.69 5.80 -5.04
N CYS A 409 -17.92 5.41 -4.68
CA CYS A 409 -19.12 6.13 -5.06
C CYS A 409 -19.27 7.40 -4.22
N ALA A 410 -19.51 8.52 -4.90
CA ALA A 410 -19.79 9.81 -4.30
C ALA A 410 -21.23 10.24 -4.59
N VAL A 411 -22.04 10.45 -3.55
CA VAL A 411 -23.43 10.94 -3.68
C VAL A 411 -23.59 12.29 -2.99
N PRO A 412 -24.54 13.14 -3.41
CA PRO A 412 -24.90 14.35 -2.66
C PRO A 412 -25.23 14.05 -1.19
N LEU A 413 -24.86 14.95 -0.28
CA LEU A 413 -24.93 14.70 1.17
C LEU A 413 -26.36 14.49 1.66
N GLU A 414 -27.34 15.13 1.02
CA GLU A 414 -28.77 14.96 1.30
C GLU A 414 -29.28 13.55 1.05
N HIS A 415 -28.55 12.73 0.27
CA HIS A 415 -28.89 11.35 -0.04
C HIS A 415 -28.00 10.33 0.67
N LEU A 416 -27.01 10.78 1.45
CA LEU A 416 -25.96 9.92 2.00
C LEU A 416 -26.51 8.82 2.91
N ALA A 417 -27.44 9.18 3.80
CA ALA A 417 -28.04 8.23 4.74
C ALA A 417 -28.85 7.14 4.01
N ASP A 418 -29.74 7.55 3.10
CA ASP A 418 -30.57 6.62 2.32
C ASP A 418 -29.74 5.71 1.41
N TYR A 419 -28.70 6.27 0.77
CA TYR A 419 -27.77 5.49 -0.05
C TYR A 419 -27.09 4.38 0.77
N THR A 420 -26.59 4.70 1.96
CA THR A 420 -25.95 3.70 2.82
C THR A 420 -26.90 2.62 3.34
N ALA A 421 -28.14 3.00 3.67
CA ALA A 421 -29.16 2.05 4.11
C ALA A 421 -29.49 1.04 3.00
N ARG A 422 -29.82 1.54 1.80
CA ARG A 422 -30.13 0.68 0.64
C ARG A 422 -28.95 -0.21 0.24
N LEU A 423 -27.73 0.32 0.28
CA LEU A 423 -26.54 -0.47 -0.05
C LEU A 423 -26.26 -1.57 0.98
N THR A 424 -26.58 -1.34 2.25
CA THR A 424 -26.54 -2.38 3.29
C THR A 424 -27.53 -3.50 3.01
N GLU A 425 -28.73 -3.18 2.53
CA GLU A 425 -29.72 -4.18 2.12
C GLU A 425 -29.26 -5.02 0.93
N ILE A 426 -28.59 -4.39 -0.05
CA ILE A 426 -27.98 -5.09 -1.19
C ILE A 426 -26.93 -6.10 -0.71
N PHE A 427 -26.06 -5.73 0.23
CA PHE A 427 -25.09 -6.69 0.77
C PHE A 427 -25.77 -7.87 1.44
N ARG A 428 -26.80 -7.61 2.27
CA ARG A 428 -27.56 -8.67 2.93
C ARG A 428 -28.24 -9.60 1.93
N LYS A 429 -28.82 -9.05 0.85
CA LYS A 429 -29.42 -9.81 -0.26
C LYS A 429 -28.42 -10.75 -0.92
N HIS A 430 -27.16 -10.34 -1.05
CA HIS A 430 -26.07 -11.12 -1.66
C HIS A 430 -25.27 -11.97 -0.65
N GLY A 431 -25.73 -12.07 0.60
CA GLY A 431 -25.12 -12.93 1.63
C GLY A 431 -23.73 -12.46 2.09
N THR A 432 -23.51 -11.14 2.12
CA THR A 432 -22.28 -10.50 2.61
C THR A 432 -22.62 -9.34 3.55
N GLN A 433 -21.64 -8.86 4.30
CA GLN A 433 -21.68 -7.58 4.99
C GLN A 433 -20.70 -6.60 4.34
N GLY A 434 -21.02 -5.30 4.36
CA GLY A 434 -20.09 -4.24 4.00
C GLY A 434 -19.36 -3.71 5.23
N THR A 435 -18.06 -3.46 5.12
CA THR A 435 -17.33 -2.68 6.13
C THR A 435 -17.13 -1.25 5.65
N TRP A 436 -17.43 -0.28 6.50
CA TRP A 436 -17.56 1.13 6.11
C TRP A 436 -16.49 2.03 6.72
N TYR A 437 -15.92 2.87 5.86
CA TYR A 437 -15.14 4.04 6.24
C TYR A 437 -15.33 5.08 5.16
N ALA A 438 -15.46 6.36 5.47
CA ALA A 438 -15.89 7.30 4.45
C ALA A 438 -15.37 8.70 4.67
N HIS A 439 -15.28 9.43 3.55
CA HIS A 439 -15.15 10.88 3.57
C HIS A 439 -16.55 11.46 3.59
N ALA A 440 -17.18 11.41 4.77
CA ALA A 440 -18.56 11.84 4.97
C ALA A 440 -18.78 13.29 4.54
N SER A 441 -17.76 14.15 4.69
CA SER A 441 -17.77 15.55 4.26
C SER A 441 -18.09 15.79 2.78
N VAL A 442 -17.82 14.80 1.91
CA VAL A 442 -17.93 14.93 0.45
C VAL A 442 -18.78 13.80 -0.16
N GLY A 443 -19.53 13.10 0.69
CA GLY A 443 -20.45 12.04 0.30
C GLY A 443 -19.79 10.86 -0.40
N THR A 444 -18.47 10.70 -0.27
CA THR A 444 -17.69 9.62 -0.90
C THR A 444 -17.46 8.51 0.11
N LEU A 445 -18.04 7.35 -0.16
CA LEU A 445 -18.06 6.22 0.75
C LEU A 445 -17.08 5.14 0.33
N HIS A 446 -16.23 4.71 1.25
CA HIS A 446 -15.46 3.48 1.07
C HIS A 446 -16.17 2.31 1.75
N VAL A 447 -16.56 1.34 0.93
CA VAL A 447 -17.33 0.19 1.37
C VAL A 447 -16.91 -1.08 0.65
N ARG A 448 -16.53 -2.09 1.44
CA ARG A 448 -16.04 -3.36 0.91
C ARG A 448 -16.91 -4.52 1.38
N PRO A 449 -17.60 -5.23 0.48
CA PRO A 449 -18.19 -6.51 0.83
C PRO A 449 -17.11 -7.59 0.94
N ILE A 450 -17.37 -8.59 1.80
CA ILE A 450 -16.47 -9.73 2.02
C ILE A 450 -16.80 -10.83 1.00
N LEU A 451 -15.93 -11.01 0.01
CA LEU A 451 -16.13 -11.96 -1.09
C LEU A 451 -14.95 -12.94 -1.18
N ASP A 452 -15.24 -14.20 -1.53
CA ASP A 452 -14.21 -15.15 -1.94
C ASP A 452 -14.08 -15.15 -3.47
N MET A 453 -13.06 -14.47 -3.96
CA MET A 453 -12.79 -14.30 -5.39
C MET A 453 -12.32 -15.57 -6.10
N ARG A 454 -12.17 -16.71 -5.39
CA ARG A 454 -11.82 -18.01 -6.00
C ARG A 454 -13.02 -18.87 -6.35
N ARG A 455 -14.20 -18.51 -5.83
CA ARG A 455 -15.44 -19.27 -5.99
C ARG A 455 -16.48 -18.39 -6.70
N ASP A 456 -17.55 -18.04 -6.02
CA ASP A 456 -18.71 -17.28 -6.53
C ASP A 456 -18.57 -15.76 -6.36
N GLY A 457 -17.47 -15.27 -5.77
CA GLY A 457 -17.25 -13.85 -5.48
C GLY A 457 -17.34 -12.95 -6.71
N ALA A 458 -16.92 -13.42 -7.88
CA ALA A 458 -17.01 -12.66 -9.14
C ALA A 458 -18.46 -12.32 -9.53
N ALA A 459 -19.36 -13.31 -9.45
CA ALA A 459 -20.76 -13.15 -9.80
C ALA A 459 -21.49 -12.23 -8.80
N LYS A 460 -21.20 -12.39 -7.50
CA LYS A 460 -21.69 -11.49 -6.44
C LYS A 460 -21.20 -10.06 -6.64
N MET A 461 -19.91 -9.90 -6.97
CA MET A 461 -19.31 -8.60 -7.27
C MET A 461 -20.06 -7.89 -8.41
N ARG A 462 -20.30 -8.57 -9.53
CA ARG A 462 -21.06 -8.03 -10.66
C ARG A 462 -22.47 -7.59 -10.25
N ALA A 463 -23.22 -8.47 -9.59
CA ALA A 463 -24.61 -8.17 -9.22
C ALA A 463 -24.72 -6.99 -8.23
N ILE A 464 -23.82 -6.93 -7.25
CA ILE A 464 -23.73 -5.79 -6.32
C ILE A 464 -23.37 -4.50 -7.08
N ALA A 465 -22.44 -4.56 -8.02
CA ALA A 465 -21.98 -3.40 -8.79
C ALA A 465 -23.11 -2.79 -9.65
N GLU A 466 -23.93 -3.63 -10.29
CA GLU A 466 -25.10 -3.24 -11.08
C GLU A 466 -26.17 -2.54 -10.24
N GLU A 467 -26.52 -3.10 -9.07
CA GLU A 467 -27.50 -2.48 -8.17
C GLU A 467 -26.95 -1.18 -7.57
N ALA A 468 -25.68 -1.16 -7.15
CA ALA A 468 -25.04 0.02 -6.59
C ALA A 468 -24.93 1.16 -7.62
N SER A 469 -24.53 0.88 -8.85
CA SER A 469 -24.39 1.89 -9.91
C SER A 469 -25.75 2.52 -10.24
N ALA A 470 -26.81 1.71 -10.38
CA ALA A 470 -28.15 2.22 -10.62
C ALA A 470 -28.60 3.25 -9.56
N MET A 471 -28.33 2.98 -8.28
CA MET A 471 -28.62 3.92 -7.18
C MET A 471 -27.78 5.19 -7.26
N VAL A 472 -26.47 5.08 -7.55
CA VAL A 472 -25.60 6.26 -7.68
C VAL A 472 -26.11 7.19 -8.77
N ARG A 473 -26.59 6.64 -9.90
CA ARG A 473 -27.19 7.45 -10.98
C ARG A 473 -28.52 8.08 -10.57
N GLU A 474 -29.37 7.36 -9.85
CA GLU A 474 -30.62 7.87 -9.27
C GLU A 474 -30.36 9.11 -8.40
N TYR A 475 -29.32 9.04 -7.55
CA TYR A 475 -28.89 10.14 -6.68
C TYR A 475 -27.99 11.18 -7.38
N LYS A 476 -27.79 11.09 -8.71
CA LYS A 476 -26.95 12.00 -9.50
C LYS A 476 -25.49 12.09 -8.99
N GLY A 477 -25.00 11.00 -8.43
CA GLY A 477 -23.64 10.87 -7.92
C GLY A 477 -22.61 10.45 -8.97
N ALA A 478 -21.35 10.36 -8.55
CA ALA A 478 -20.25 9.80 -9.32
C ALA A 478 -19.95 8.37 -8.87
N TYR A 479 -19.86 7.43 -9.81
CA TYR A 479 -19.52 6.04 -9.53
C TYR A 479 -18.03 5.84 -9.25
N SER A 480 -17.18 6.69 -9.82
CA SER A 480 -15.78 6.83 -9.42
C SER A 480 -15.49 8.23 -8.89
N GLY A 481 -15.17 8.33 -7.60
CA GLY A 481 -14.96 9.56 -6.85
C GLY A 481 -13.50 9.88 -6.51
N GLU A 482 -12.63 8.91 -6.27
CA GLU A 482 -11.24 9.09 -5.80
C GLU A 482 -10.23 8.06 -6.35
N HIS A 483 -10.59 6.78 -6.46
CA HIS A 483 -9.64 5.68 -6.71
C HIS A 483 -9.32 5.40 -8.18
N GLY A 484 -9.90 6.18 -9.11
CA GLY A 484 -9.76 6.00 -10.56
C GLY A 484 -10.66 4.90 -11.11
N ASP A 485 -10.67 4.73 -12.43
CA ASP A 485 -11.46 3.72 -13.12
C ASP A 485 -10.73 2.37 -13.18
N GLY A 486 -9.52 2.34 -13.74
CA GLY A 486 -8.76 1.13 -13.99
C GLY A 486 -9.56 0.02 -14.70
N LEU A 487 -9.26 -1.23 -14.34
CA LEU A 487 -10.00 -2.42 -14.78
C LEU A 487 -11.32 -2.60 -14.02
N CYS A 488 -11.39 -2.09 -12.80
CA CYS A 488 -12.53 -2.28 -11.92
C CYS A 488 -13.76 -1.48 -12.36
N ARG A 489 -13.53 -0.26 -12.80
CA ARG A 489 -14.58 0.72 -13.10
C ARG A 489 -14.56 1.23 -14.54
N GLY A 490 -13.54 0.89 -15.33
CA GLY A 490 -13.47 1.28 -16.74
C GLY A 490 -14.74 0.99 -17.52
N GLU A 491 -15.33 -0.22 -17.38
CA GLU A 491 -16.58 -0.60 -18.03
C GLU A 491 -17.74 0.37 -17.73
N TRP A 492 -17.72 1.00 -16.56
CA TRP A 492 -18.77 1.89 -16.07
C TRP A 492 -18.63 3.35 -16.54
N VAL A 493 -17.48 3.72 -17.14
CA VAL A 493 -17.26 5.08 -17.65
C VAL A 493 -18.31 5.41 -18.71
N ALA A 494 -18.46 4.56 -19.73
CA ALA A 494 -19.47 4.77 -20.78
C ALA A 494 -20.91 4.69 -20.24
N TRP A 495 -21.16 3.87 -19.22
CA TRP A 495 -22.45 3.79 -18.56
C TRP A 495 -22.82 5.08 -17.80
N GLN A 496 -21.85 5.72 -17.14
CA GLN A 496 -22.05 6.95 -16.36
C GLN A 496 -22.34 8.14 -17.28
N PHE A 497 -21.50 8.34 -18.30
CA PHE A 497 -21.55 9.55 -19.14
C PHE A 497 -22.36 9.38 -20.42
N GLY A 498 -22.77 8.16 -20.76
CA GLY A 498 -23.50 7.85 -21.97
C GLY A 498 -22.62 7.78 -23.22
N PRO A 499 -23.19 7.38 -24.36
CA PRO A 499 -22.46 7.10 -25.59
C PRO A 499 -21.76 8.33 -26.18
N THR A 500 -22.35 9.52 -26.06
CA THR A 500 -21.80 10.75 -26.63
C THR A 500 -20.46 11.12 -26.00
N ILE A 501 -20.42 11.25 -24.67
CA ILE A 501 -19.17 11.52 -23.95
C ILE A 501 -18.21 10.32 -24.03
N GLY A 502 -18.73 9.09 -24.01
CA GLY A 502 -17.91 7.89 -24.22
C GLY A 502 -17.16 7.91 -25.56
N ASN A 503 -17.81 8.32 -26.64
CA ASN A 503 -17.18 8.50 -27.96
C ASN A 503 -16.17 9.64 -27.93
N ALA A 504 -16.47 10.76 -27.27
CA ALA A 504 -15.53 11.86 -27.11
C ALA A 504 -14.25 11.42 -26.37
N PHE A 505 -14.36 10.55 -25.34
CA PHE A 505 -13.18 9.95 -24.71
C PHE A 505 -12.38 9.07 -25.67
N ALA A 506 -13.05 8.29 -26.51
CA ALA A 506 -12.37 7.48 -27.53
C ALA A 506 -11.65 8.35 -28.59
N GLU A 507 -12.28 9.45 -29.03
CA GLU A 507 -11.67 10.45 -29.90
C GLU A 507 -10.42 11.04 -29.25
N ILE A 508 -10.52 11.54 -28.01
CA ILE A 508 -9.37 12.08 -27.26
C ILE A 508 -8.25 11.04 -27.15
N LYS A 509 -8.57 9.79 -26.82
CA LYS A 509 -7.58 8.71 -26.76
C LYS A 509 -6.88 8.52 -28.12
N ALA A 510 -7.62 8.52 -29.22
CA ALA A 510 -7.05 8.39 -30.56
C ALA A 510 -6.17 9.58 -30.98
N LEU A 511 -6.48 10.79 -30.49
CA LEU A 511 -5.64 11.97 -30.74
C LEU A 511 -4.27 11.89 -30.05
N PHE A 512 -4.24 11.36 -28.83
CA PHE A 512 -3.00 11.22 -28.06
C PHE A 512 -2.21 9.96 -28.39
N ASP A 513 -2.90 8.87 -28.73
CA ASP A 513 -2.34 7.53 -28.87
C ASP A 513 -3.13 6.70 -29.91
N PRO A 514 -2.95 6.98 -31.21
CA PRO A 514 -3.72 6.37 -32.29
C PRO A 514 -3.52 4.85 -32.40
N ASP A 515 -2.36 4.35 -31.97
CA ASP A 515 -2.02 2.92 -31.98
C ASP A 515 -2.43 2.18 -30.69
N ASN A 516 -3.09 2.88 -29.75
CA ASN A 516 -3.54 2.35 -28.46
C ASN A 516 -2.43 1.61 -27.67
N ARG A 517 -1.28 2.25 -27.51
CA ARG A 517 -0.09 1.70 -26.82
C ARG A 517 0.07 2.19 -25.38
N MET A 518 -0.47 3.35 -25.04
CA MET A 518 -0.39 3.93 -23.71
C MET A 518 -1.47 3.31 -22.80
N ASN A 519 -1.03 2.50 -21.83
CA ASN A 519 -1.85 1.75 -20.86
C ASN A 519 -3.19 1.23 -21.42
N PRO A 520 -3.19 0.34 -22.43
CA PRO A 520 -4.40 -0.07 -23.11
C PRO A 520 -5.40 -0.79 -22.19
N GLY A 521 -6.69 -0.67 -22.55
CA GLY A 521 -7.80 -1.32 -21.88
C GLY A 521 -8.21 -0.66 -20.56
N LYS A 522 -7.86 0.62 -20.35
CA LYS A 522 -8.30 1.44 -19.22
C LYS A 522 -9.01 2.67 -19.77
N ILE A 523 -10.07 3.12 -19.09
CA ILE A 523 -10.96 4.23 -19.47
C ILE A 523 -11.71 3.99 -20.80
N VAL A 524 -10.97 3.82 -21.91
CA VAL A 524 -11.49 3.54 -23.25
C VAL A 524 -11.28 2.06 -23.60
N SER A 525 -12.32 1.44 -24.17
CA SER A 525 -12.36 0.02 -24.53
C SER A 525 -11.84 -0.94 -23.43
N PRO A 526 -12.28 -0.79 -22.17
CA PRO A 526 -11.84 -1.66 -21.09
C PRO A 526 -12.46 -3.06 -21.21
N PRO A 527 -11.82 -4.09 -20.64
CA PRO A 527 -12.46 -5.38 -20.45
C PRO A 527 -13.62 -5.27 -19.45
N LYS A 528 -14.41 -6.33 -19.34
CA LYS A 528 -15.44 -6.42 -18.30
C LYS A 528 -14.79 -6.46 -16.92
N MET A 529 -15.41 -5.78 -15.94
CA MET A 529 -14.88 -5.75 -14.57
C MET A 529 -14.75 -7.14 -13.94
N ASP A 530 -15.60 -8.08 -14.36
CA ASP A 530 -15.71 -9.44 -13.85
C ASP A 530 -15.03 -10.49 -14.75
N ASP A 531 -14.15 -10.07 -15.66
CA ASP A 531 -13.31 -11.00 -16.41
C ASP A 531 -12.36 -11.74 -15.45
N ALA A 532 -12.77 -12.96 -15.09
CA ALA A 532 -12.06 -13.78 -14.12
C ALA A 532 -10.63 -14.11 -14.55
N THR A 533 -10.29 -14.04 -15.85
CA THR A 533 -8.93 -14.29 -16.34
C THR A 533 -7.95 -13.20 -15.90
N LEU A 534 -8.45 -12.01 -15.55
CA LEU A 534 -7.65 -10.88 -15.05
C LEU A 534 -7.53 -10.88 -13.54
N PHE A 535 -8.20 -11.79 -12.80
CA PHE A 535 -8.12 -11.82 -11.34
C PHE A 535 -6.81 -12.45 -10.85
N ARG A 536 -6.33 -11.93 -9.71
CA ARG A 536 -5.22 -12.49 -8.93
C ARG A 536 -5.43 -13.97 -8.58
N PHE A 537 -6.69 -14.36 -8.40
CA PHE A 537 -7.13 -15.72 -8.16
C PHE A 537 -8.03 -16.21 -9.31
N GLY A 538 -7.58 -16.03 -10.54
CA GLY A 538 -8.35 -16.41 -11.73
C GLY A 538 -8.52 -17.93 -11.94
N PRO A 539 -9.24 -18.33 -12.99
CA PRO A 539 -9.48 -19.73 -13.33
C PRO A 539 -8.18 -20.55 -13.37
N GLY A 540 -8.18 -21.69 -12.69
CA GLY A 540 -7.00 -22.56 -12.60
C GLY A 540 -5.99 -22.14 -11.53
N TYR A 541 -6.24 -21.11 -10.72
CA TYR A 541 -5.48 -20.86 -9.50
C TYR A 541 -5.55 -22.09 -8.58
N ARG A 542 -4.38 -22.54 -8.10
CA ARG A 542 -4.25 -23.67 -7.19
C ARG A 542 -3.34 -23.27 -6.04
N ARG A 543 -3.57 -23.86 -4.88
CA ARG A 543 -2.62 -23.85 -3.77
C ARG A 543 -1.83 -25.15 -3.81
N ALA A 544 -0.52 -25.08 -3.62
CA ALA A 544 0.32 -26.27 -3.54
C ALA A 544 -0.07 -27.10 -2.33
N THR A 545 -0.19 -28.41 -2.54
CA THR A 545 -0.32 -29.39 -1.45
C THR A 545 1.05 -29.60 -0.83
N LEU A 546 1.21 -29.27 0.44
CA LEU A 546 2.47 -29.49 1.17
C LEU A 546 2.24 -29.60 2.67
N VAL A 547 3.15 -30.27 3.37
CA VAL A 547 3.15 -30.33 4.84
C VAL A 547 4.13 -29.28 5.37
N PRO A 548 3.65 -28.19 6.00
CA PRO A 548 4.55 -27.19 6.54
C PRO A 548 5.31 -27.72 7.76
N ARG A 549 6.52 -27.22 7.97
CA ARG A 549 7.37 -27.55 9.14
C ARG A 549 6.96 -26.79 10.39
N LEU A 550 6.28 -25.65 10.23
CA LEU A 550 5.71 -24.85 11.32
C LEU A 550 4.19 -25.00 11.36
N ASP A 551 3.58 -24.76 12.53
CA ASP A 551 2.12 -24.81 12.69
C ASP A 551 1.40 -23.57 12.14
N TRP A 552 0.78 -23.70 10.97
CA TRP A 552 -0.01 -22.64 10.35
C TRP A 552 -1.53 -22.80 10.54
N SER A 553 -1.98 -23.75 11.39
CA SER A 553 -3.41 -24.07 11.58
C SER A 553 -4.30 -22.87 11.89
N THR A 554 -3.76 -21.87 12.61
CA THR A 554 -4.46 -20.61 12.91
C THR A 554 -4.82 -19.74 11.69
N TRP A 555 -4.23 -20.02 10.53
CA TRP A 555 -4.58 -19.45 9.24
C TRP A 555 -5.50 -20.36 8.42
N ASP A 556 -5.52 -21.65 8.74
CA ASP A 556 -6.42 -22.61 8.13
C ASP A 556 -7.78 -22.62 8.83
N VAL A 557 -8.51 -21.53 8.62
CA VAL A 557 -9.87 -21.33 9.11
C VAL A 557 -10.76 -20.89 7.96
N ASP A 558 -12.05 -21.14 8.11
CA ASP A 558 -13.10 -20.48 7.33
C ASP A 558 -13.74 -19.40 8.19
N ARG A 559 -14.17 -18.33 7.54
CA ARG A 559 -14.82 -17.20 8.20
C ARG A 559 -16.11 -16.87 7.49
N ASP A 560 -17.18 -16.85 8.26
CA ASP A 560 -18.50 -16.48 7.75
C ASP A 560 -18.51 -14.98 7.38
N PRO A 561 -18.86 -14.61 6.14
CA PRO A 561 -18.79 -13.22 5.65
C PRO A 561 -19.88 -12.30 6.22
N VAL A 562 -20.87 -12.83 6.94
CA VAL A 562 -21.98 -12.07 7.53
C VAL A 562 -21.81 -11.95 9.05
N THR A 563 -21.47 -13.04 9.72
CA THR A 563 -21.35 -13.07 11.19
C THR A 563 -19.93 -12.84 11.69
N GLY A 564 -18.94 -12.95 10.80
CA GLY A 564 -17.52 -12.83 11.13
C GLY A 564 -16.95 -13.98 11.97
N ARG A 565 -17.76 -15.02 12.28
CA ARG A 565 -17.34 -16.18 13.08
C ARG A 565 -16.31 -17.00 12.32
N GLU A 566 -15.21 -17.34 13.00
CA GLU A 566 -14.16 -18.22 12.48
C GLU A 566 -14.40 -19.67 12.93
N THR A 567 -14.07 -20.62 12.08
CA THR A 567 -13.99 -22.04 12.45
C THR A 567 -12.75 -22.33 13.30
N ALA A 568 -12.67 -23.53 13.88
CA ALA A 568 -11.49 -23.92 14.67
C ALA A 568 -10.21 -23.99 13.79
N PRO A 569 -9.02 -23.69 14.34
CA PRO A 569 -7.75 -23.82 13.60
C PRO A 569 -7.58 -25.20 12.94
N GLY A 570 -7.18 -25.23 11.66
CA GLY A 570 -6.96 -26.47 10.89
C GLY A 570 -8.22 -27.04 10.21
N THR A 571 -9.29 -26.26 10.09
CA THR A 571 -10.57 -26.70 9.51
C THR A 571 -10.97 -25.96 8.24
N GLY A 572 -10.15 -25.02 7.77
CA GLY A 572 -10.46 -24.18 6.61
C GLY A 572 -10.14 -24.81 5.24
N GLY A 573 -9.70 -26.07 5.18
CA GLY A 573 -9.45 -26.78 3.93
C GLY A 573 -8.29 -26.24 3.10
N ASP A 574 -7.28 -25.61 3.71
CA ASP A 574 -6.02 -25.28 3.03
C ASP A 574 -5.07 -26.48 3.03
N ASP A 575 -4.85 -27.08 1.86
CA ASP A 575 -3.94 -28.23 1.63
C ASP A 575 -2.47 -27.96 2.00
N SER A 576 -2.12 -26.71 2.30
CA SER A 576 -0.81 -26.32 2.83
C SER A 576 -0.79 -26.12 4.36
N GLY A 577 -1.83 -26.56 5.06
CA GLY A 577 -1.99 -26.43 6.51
C GLY A 577 -2.13 -24.98 7.00
N GLY A 578 -2.55 -24.07 6.11
CA GLY A 578 -2.71 -22.63 6.38
C GLY A 578 -1.59 -21.74 5.84
N LEU A 579 -0.50 -22.31 5.31
CA LEU A 579 0.64 -21.55 4.80
C LEU A 579 0.26 -20.66 3.61
N ALA A 580 -0.48 -21.19 2.64
CA ALA A 580 -0.91 -20.47 1.45
C ALA A 580 -1.83 -19.31 1.83
N LYS A 581 -2.83 -19.55 2.68
CA LYS A 581 -3.68 -18.49 3.25
C LYS A 581 -2.85 -17.40 3.93
N ALA A 582 -1.82 -17.77 4.70
CA ALA A 582 -0.94 -16.81 5.36
C ALA A 582 -0.08 -15.98 4.38
N VAL A 583 0.36 -16.56 3.26
CA VAL A 583 1.09 -15.84 2.21
C VAL A 583 0.18 -14.91 1.42
N GLU A 584 -1.04 -15.35 1.12
CA GLU A 584 -2.05 -14.61 0.36
C GLU A 584 -2.60 -13.37 1.08
N MET A 585 -2.39 -13.27 2.41
CA MET A 585 -2.71 -12.10 3.24
C MET A 585 -2.11 -10.78 2.77
N CYS A 586 -1.03 -10.81 1.98
CA CYS A 586 -0.49 -9.58 1.42
C CYS A 586 -1.45 -8.99 0.38
N ASN A 587 -2.00 -7.81 0.65
CA ASN A 587 -2.88 -7.07 -0.26
C ASN A 587 -2.16 -6.10 -1.20
N ASN A 588 -0.81 -6.13 -1.28
CA ASN A 588 -0.01 -5.32 -2.21
C ASN A 588 -0.07 -3.79 -2.10
N ASN A 589 -0.66 -3.22 -1.04
CA ASN A 589 -0.81 -1.76 -0.81
C ASN A 589 0.49 -0.92 -0.85
N GLY A 590 1.65 -1.56 -0.84
CA GLY A 590 2.94 -0.88 -0.93
C GLY A 590 3.42 -0.22 0.37
N HIS A 591 2.77 -0.42 1.53
CA HIS A 591 3.20 0.19 2.81
C HIS A 591 4.65 -0.16 3.17
N CYS A 592 5.10 -1.35 2.78
CA CYS A 592 6.48 -1.79 2.92
C CYS A 592 7.52 -1.01 2.09
N ARG A 593 7.09 -0.02 1.29
CA ARG A 593 7.93 0.90 0.52
C ARG A 593 8.17 2.25 1.22
N LYS A 594 7.60 2.46 2.41
CA LYS A 594 7.80 3.68 3.19
C LYS A 594 9.24 3.85 3.67
N PHE A 595 9.64 5.10 3.91
CA PHE A 595 10.98 5.50 4.36
C PHE A 595 11.00 6.17 5.75
N ASP A 596 9.87 6.22 6.43
CA ASP A 596 9.71 6.82 7.75
C ASP A 596 10.46 6.07 8.87
N ALA A 597 10.40 6.62 10.08
CA ALA A 597 10.97 6.01 11.28
C ALA A 597 10.19 4.72 11.63
N GLY A 598 10.70 3.58 11.18
CA GLY A 598 10.16 2.26 11.46
C GLY A 598 11.18 1.16 11.17
N THR A 599 10.84 -0.06 11.53
CA THR A 599 11.63 -1.26 11.32
C THR A 599 11.37 -1.86 9.94
N MET A 600 10.16 -1.71 9.37
CA MET A 600 9.79 -2.31 8.08
C MET A 600 10.09 -1.36 6.90
N CYS A 601 10.80 -1.76 5.85
CA CYS A 601 11.58 -2.98 5.59
C CYS A 601 13.06 -2.57 5.37
N PRO A 602 14.03 -3.00 6.20
CA PRO A 602 15.38 -2.42 6.17
C PRO A 602 16.10 -2.69 4.84
N SER A 603 15.93 -3.88 4.27
CA SER A 603 16.55 -4.26 2.99
C SER A 603 16.06 -3.40 1.84
N TYR A 604 14.75 -3.09 1.79
CA TYR A 604 14.22 -2.18 0.77
C TYR A 604 14.71 -0.74 0.99
N ARG A 605 14.80 -0.27 2.24
CA ARG A 605 15.30 1.09 2.52
C ARG A 605 16.73 1.31 2.01
N VAL A 606 17.53 0.25 1.95
CA VAL A 606 18.89 0.26 1.40
C VAL A 606 18.90 0.07 -0.12
N THR A 607 18.25 -0.99 -0.62
CA THR A 607 18.36 -1.41 -2.03
C THR A 607 17.41 -0.64 -2.96
N ARG A 608 16.25 -0.23 -2.44
CA ARG A 608 15.09 0.29 -3.17
C ARG A 608 14.52 -0.66 -4.22
N ASP A 609 14.86 -1.95 -4.15
CA ASP A 609 14.37 -2.97 -5.08
C ASP A 609 13.06 -3.58 -4.61
N GLU A 610 12.09 -3.68 -5.52
CA GLU A 610 10.77 -4.26 -5.25
C GLU A 610 10.88 -5.68 -4.67
N GLN A 611 11.86 -6.48 -5.11
CA GLN A 611 12.18 -7.81 -4.59
C GLN A 611 12.38 -7.82 -3.07
N HIS A 612 12.97 -6.77 -2.51
CA HIS A 612 13.33 -6.71 -1.09
C HIS A 612 12.25 -6.07 -0.21
N THR A 613 11.10 -5.74 -0.78
CA THR A 613 9.92 -5.31 -0.04
C THR A 613 9.19 -6.51 0.58
N THR A 614 8.33 -6.27 1.58
CA THR A 614 7.47 -7.33 2.13
C THR A 614 6.54 -7.89 1.06
N ARG A 615 5.95 -7.03 0.21
CA ARG A 615 5.02 -7.48 -0.84
C ARG A 615 5.74 -8.22 -1.98
N GLY A 616 6.94 -7.80 -2.36
CA GLY A 616 7.75 -8.49 -3.37
C GLY A 616 8.08 -9.92 -2.94
N ARG A 617 8.44 -10.11 -1.67
CA ARG A 617 8.64 -11.43 -1.06
C ARG A 617 7.36 -12.25 -1.00
N ALA A 618 6.27 -11.65 -0.52
CA ALA A 618 4.98 -12.33 -0.41
C ALA A 618 4.43 -12.76 -1.78
N ASN A 619 4.56 -11.93 -2.82
CA ASN A 619 4.19 -12.31 -4.18
C ASN A 619 5.09 -13.41 -4.72
N THR A 620 6.41 -13.34 -4.51
CA THR A 620 7.31 -14.41 -4.96
C THR A 620 6.94 -15.75 -4.33
N LEU A 621 6.67 -15.77 -3.01
CA LEU A 621 6.17 -16.94 -2.29
C LEU A 621 4.81 -17.42 -2.81
N ARG A 622 3.85 -16.50 -3.04
CA ARG A 622 2.52 -16.86 -3.56
C ARG A 622 2.62 -17.50 -4.94
N LEU A 623 3.45 -16.94 -5.82
CA LEU A 623 3.64 -17.45 -7.17
C LEU A 623 4.29 -18.84 -7.16
N ALA A 624 5.24 -19.08 -6.24
CA ALA A 624 5.81 -20.41 -6.03
C ALA A 624 4.76 -21.41 -5.53
N LEU A 625 3.96 -21.02 -4.52
CA LEU A 625 2.89 -21.84 -3.95
C LEU A 625 1.73 -22.09 -4.92
N SER A 626 1.54 -21.24 -5.93
CA SER A 626 0.48 -21.42 -6.91
C SER A 626 0.95 -22.01 -8.24
N GLY A 627 2.22 -22.40 -8.34
CA GLY A 627 2.83 -22.92 -9.57
C GLY A 627 2.99 -21.86 -10.68
N GLN A 628 2.77 -20.58 -10.36
CA GLN A 628 2.87 -19.48 -11.31
C GLN A 628 4.32 -19.03 -11.58
N LEU A 629 5.34 -19.60 -10.92
CA LEU A 629 6.75 -19.45 -11.28
C LEU A 629 7.25 -20.50 -12.28
N GLY A 630 6.40 -21.40 -12.77
CA GLY A 630 6.83 -22.53 -13.60
C GLY A 630 7.28 -23.68 -12.71
N ASP A 631 8.47 -24.22 -12.96
CA ASP A 631 9.00 -25.38 -12.23
C ASP A 631 9.58 -25.02 -10.84
N GLU A 632 9.67 -23.73 -10.52
CA GLU A 632 10.14 -23.25 -9.21
C GLU A 632 9.03 -23.34 -8.14
N ASP A 633 9.32 -24.06 -7.06
CA ASP A 633 8.49 -24.14 -5.85
C ASP A 633 9.09 -23.32 -4.69
N LEU A 634 8.65 -23.57 -3.45
CA LEU A 634 9.18 -22.89 -2.25
C LEU A 634 10.70 -23.02 -2.06
N SER A 635 11.31 -24.06 -2.63
CA SER A 635 12.76 -24.30 -2.60
C SER A 635 13.49 -23.72 -3.81
N GLY A 636 12.80 -23.02 -4.71
CA GLY A 636 13.39 -22.39 -5.89
C GLY A 636 14.33 -21.21 -5.58
N GLU A 637 15.23 -20.92 -6.51
CA GLU A 637 16.21 -19.85 -6.39
C GLU A 637 15.56 -18.46 -6.35
N ALA A 638 14.44 -18.25 -7.06
CA ALA A 638 13.71 -16.99 -7.01
C ALA A 638 13.17 -16.68 -5.60
N VAL A 639 12.67 -17.70 -4.90
CA VAL A 639 12.19 -17.58 -3.51
C VAL A 639 13.37 -17.32 -2.58
N HIS A 640 14.46 -18.08 -2.73
CA HIS A 640 15.67 -17.91 -1.94
C HIS A 640 16.24 -16.48 -2.08
N ALA A 641 16.42 -15.99 -3.31
CA ALA A 641 16.91 -14.64 -3.62
C ALA A 641 16.02 -13.53 -3.04
N ALA A 642 14.69 -13.69 -3.09
CA ALA A 642 13.78 -12.70 -2.50
C ALA A 642 13.91 -12.60 -0.96
N LEU A 643 14.22 -13.72 -0.31
CA LEU A 643 14.30 -13.84 1.15
C LEU A 643 15.71 -13.66 1.72
N GLU A 644 16.75 -13.71 0.89
CA GLU A 644 18.15 -13.66 1.28
C GLU A 644 18.44 -12.48 2.23
N LEU A 645 18.16 -11.25 1.77
CA LEU A 645 18.37 -10.02 2.54
C LEU A 645 17.33 -9.77 3.65
N CYS A 646 16.36 -10.67 3.86
CA CYS A 646 15.42 -10.55 4.97
C CYS A 646 16.12 -10.91 6.30
N VAL A 647 16.27 -9.93 7.19
CA VAL A 647 16.91 -10.13 8.50
C VAL A 647 15.99 -10.74 9.57
N SER A 648 14.75 -11.12 9.21
CA SER A 648 13.76 -11.68 10.13
C SER A 648 13.47 -10.83 11.38
N CYS A 649 13.51 -9.50 11.24
CA CYS A 649 13.29 -8.55 12.35
C CYS A 649 11.85 -8.50 12.89
N LYS A 650 10.90 -9.15 12.19
CA LYS A 650 9.45 -9.08 12.47
C LYS A 650 8.84 -7.67 12.37
N GLY A 651 9.56 -6.70 11.78
CA GLY A 651 9.01 -5.37 11.48
C GLY A 651 7.73 -5.47 10.65
N CYS A 652 7.71 -6.32 9.63
CA CYS A 652 6.51 -6.58 8.85
C CYS A 652 5.34 -7.20 9.64
N LYS A 653 5.59 -7.96 10.71
CA LYS A 653 4.50 -8.50 11.52
C LYS A 653 3.80 -7.41 12.34
N ARG A 654 4.56 -6.40 12.77
CA ARG A 654 4.10 -5.35 13.69
C ARG A 654 3.66 -4.07 12.97
N GLU A 655 4.38 -3.71 11.92
CA GLU A 655 4.20 -2.44 11.19
C GLU A 655 3.52 -2.63 9.84
N CYS A 656 3.49 -3.85 9.29
CA CYS A 656 2.61 -4.09 8.14
C CYS A 656 1.20 -4.12 8.68
N PRO A 657 0.29 -3.29 8.17
CA PRO A 657 -1.04 -3.25 8.71
C PRO A 657 -1.85 -4.54 8.46
N THR A 658 -1.45 -5.38 7.49
CA THR A 658 -2.02 -6.73 7.29
C THR A 658 -1.32 -7.82 8.12
N GLY A 659 -0.28 -7.48 8.90
CA GLY A 659 0.35 -8.40 9.85
C GLY A 659 1.22 -9.52 9.25
N VAL A 660 1.74 -9.35 8.02
CA VAL A 660 2.55 -10.38 7.34
C VAL A 660 3.77 -10.82 8.17
N ASP A 661 3.82 -12.09 8.58
CA ASP A 661 4.94 -12.66 9.34
C ASP A 661 6.05 -13.21 8.41
N MET A 662 6.74 -12.31 7.72
CA MET A 662 7.82 -12.67 6.79
C MET A 662 8.97 -13.43 7.48
N ALA A 663 9.18 -13.23 8.78
CA ALA A 663 10.18 -13.98 9.54
C ALA A 663 9.82 -15.47 9.62
N ARG A 664 8.54 -15.76 9.88
CA ARG A 664 8.03 -17.14 9.92
C ARG A 664 7.96 -17.76 8.53
N LEU A 665 7.50 -17.02 7.53
CA LEU A 665 7.48 -17.45 6.12
C LEU A 665 8.89 -17.78 5.60
N LYS A 666 9.90 -16.97 5.98
CA LYS A 666 11.30 -17.24 5.61
C LYS A 666 11.81 -18.56 6.19
N ILE A 667 11.45 -18.90 7.43
CA ILE A 667 11.86 -20.18 8.05
C ILE A 667 11.28 -21.36 7.25
N GLU A 668 10.02 -21.28 6.86
CA GLU A 668 9.35 -22.30 6.06
C GLU A 668 10.01 -22.50 4.69
N ALA A 669 10.24 -21.40 3.96
CA ALA A 669 10.93 -21.43 2.67
C ALA A 669 12.37 -21.95 2.78
N LEU A 670 13.11 -21.54 3.81
CA LEU A 670 14.46 -22.06 4.05
C LEU A 670 14.44 -23.55 4.39
N ALA A 671 13.46 -24.04 5.15
CA ALA A 671 13.32 -25.45 5.44
C ALA A 671 13.07 -26.27 4.16
N ALA A 672 12.23 -25.76 3.26
CA ALA A 672 12.03 -26.34 1.93
C ALA A 672 13.34 -26.30 1.10
N TYR A 673 14.05 -25.17 1.11
CA TYR A 673 15.35 -25.02 0.43
C TYR A 673 16.39 -26.03 0.94
N ARG A 674 16.48 -26.26 2.26
CA ARG A 674 17.43 -27.23 2.85
C ARG A 674 17.10 -28.69 2.58
N ALA A 675 15.89 -29.01 2.14
CA ALA A 675 15.58 -30.35 1.67
C ALA A 675 16.33 -30.69 0.35
N ARG A 676 16.74 -29.67 -0.42
CA ARG A 676 17.46 -29.83 -1.69
C ARG A 676 18.89 -29.31 -1.67
N HIS A 677 19.18 -28.29 -0.87
CA HIS A 677 20.47 -27.60 -0.83
C HIS A 677 21.18 -27.79 0.51
N ARG A 678 22.48 -28.08 0.46
CA ARG A 678 23.32 -28.20 1.66
C ARG A 678 23.60 -26.82 2.27
N LEU A 679 23.98 -26.81 3.54
CA LEU A 679 24.50 -25.61 4.18
C LEU A 679 25.87 -25.27 3.59
N SER A 680 26.08 -23.99 3.30
CA SER A 680 27.44 -23.46 3.13
C SER A 680 28.21 -23.56 4.45
N LEU A 681 29.53 -23.46 4.38
CA LEU A 681 30.37 -23.56 5.57
C LEU A 681 30.05 -22.47 6.60
N GLY A 682 29.84 -21.22 6.16
CA GLY A 682 29.44 -20.12 7.03
C GLY A 682 28.10 -20.36 7.72
N GLU A 683 27.11 -20.83 6.98
CA GLU A 683 25.80 -21.17 7.53
C GLU A 683 25.88 -22.31 8.53
N TRP A 684 26.70 -23.32 8.27
CA TRP A 684 26.94 -24.41 9.21
C TRP A 684 27.56 -23.89 10.51
N VAL A 685 28.59 -23.04 10.41
CA VAL A 685 29.25 -22.41 11.56
C VAL A 685 28.23 -21.61 12.38
N VAL A 686 27.34 -20.85 11.76
CA VAL A 686 26.29 -20.12 12.50
C VAL A 686 25.26 -21.08 13.10
N ALA A 687 24.72 -22.00 12.30
CA ALA A 687 23.61 -22.88 12.69
C ALA A 687 23.97 -23.74 13.90
N PHE A 688 25.15 -24.37 13.87
CA PHE A 688 25.62 -25.29 14.89
C PHE A 688 26.44 -24.60 16.00
N LEU A 689 26.48 -23.26 16.02
CA LEU A 689 27.08 -22.48 17.11
C LEU A 689 26.71 -23.00 18.51
N PRO A 690 25.43 -23.31 18.83
CA PRO A 690 25.08 -23.81 20.16
C PRO A 690 25.71 -25.16 20.54
N ARG A 691 26.23 -25.92 19.57
CA ARG A 691 26.88 -27.22 19.81
C ARG A 691 28.37 -27.08 20.11
N TYR A 692 29.07 -26.20 19.40
CA TYR A 692 30.52 -26.04 19.59
C TYR A 692 30.91 -24.87 20.51
N ALA A 693 30.02 -23.89 20.71
CA ALA A 693 30.30 -22.70 21.51
C ALA A 693 30.81 -22.98 22.94
N PRO A 694 30.32 -23.99 23.70
CA PRO A 694 30.88 -24.31 25.02
C PRO A 694 32.38 -24.63 24.99
N TYR A 695 32.85 -25.28 23.93
CA TYR A 695 34.26 -25.65 23.77
C TYR A 695 35.11 -24.47 23.29
N VAL A 696 34.59 -23.63 22.40
CA VAL A 696 35.34 -22.44 21.92
C VAL A 696 35.41 -21.38 23.03
N ALA A 697 34.35 -21.22 23.82
CA ALA A 697 34.31 -20.28 24.92
C ALA A 697 35.31 -20.62 26.05
N SER A 698 35.63 -21.90 26.28
CA SER A 698 36.68 -22.30 27.23
C SER A 698 38.08 -21.95 26.72
N MET A 699 38.27 -21.83 25.40
CA MET A 699 39.50 -21.42 24.72
C MET A 699 39.48 -19.96 24.23
N ARG A 700 38.65 -19.10 24.83
CA ARG A 700 38.41 -17.72 24.39
C ARG A 700 39.66 -16.87 24.15
N THR A 701 40.75 -17.12 24.88
CA THR A 701 42.02 -16.39 24.70
C THR A 701 42.59 -16.61 23.30
N PHE A 702 42.62 -17.87 22.84
CA PHE A 702 43.09 -18.24 21.50
C PHE A 702 42.08 -17.84 20.43
N ALA A 703 40.78 -18.08 20.66
CA ALA A 703 39.73 -17.73 19.70
C ALA A 703 39.71 -16.23 19.37
N ASN A 704 39.98 -15.37 20.35
CA ASN A 704 40.05 -13.92 20.15
C ASN A 704 41.41 -13.43 19.62
N LEU A 705 42.48 -14.25 19.70
CA LEU A 705 43.80 -13.89 19.18
C LEU A 705 43.83 -13.93 17.65
N GLY A 706 43.09 -14.85 17.03
CA GLY A 706 42.99 -14.97 15.57
C GLY A 706 42.47 -13.71 14.88
N GLU A 707 41.53 -12.98 15.49
CA GLU A 707 41.03 -11.68 14.96
C GLU A 707 42.02 -10.52 15.18
N ARG A 708 43.00 -10.66 16.07
CA ARG A 708 44.01 -9.63 16.34
C ARG A 708 45.20 -9.71 15.37
N ALA A 709 45.39 -10.85 14.71
CA ALA A 709 46.41 -11.00 13.68
C ALA A 709 45.98 -10.26 12.40
N PRO A 710 46.80 -9.32 11.88
CA PRO A 710 46.46 -8.58 10.65
C PRO A 710 46.15 -9.52 9.48
N GLY A 711 45.00 -9.34 8.84
CA GLY A 711 44.59 -10.12 7.65
C GLY A 711 44.01 -11.50 7.94
N ALA A 712 44.29 -12.13 9.09
CA ALA A 712 43.78 -13.46 9.42
C ALA A 712 42.24 -13.49 9.56
N GLY A 713 41.65 -12.50 10.22
CA GLY A 713 40.19 -12.36 10.33
C GLY A 713 39.52 -12.16 8.96
N ALA A 714 40.11 -11.36 8.08
CA ALA A 714 39.59 -11.12 6.73
C ALA A 714 39.65 -12.39 5.86
N LEU A 715 40.72 -13.17 5.96
CA LEU A 715 40.85 -14.47 5.29
C LEU A 715 39.83 -15.48 5.81
N LEU A 716 39.66 -15.57 7.14
CA LEU A 716 38.66 -16.45 7.75
C LEU A 716 37.23 -16.05 7.35
N GLN A 717 36.92 -14.76 7.35
CA GLN A 717 35.62 -14.25 6.92
C GLN A 717 35.38 -14.56 5.45
N TRP A 718 36.35 -14.33 4.57
CA TRP A 718 36.26 -14.69 3.16
C TRP A 718 36.02 -16.19 2.97
N PHE A 719 36.78 -17.05 3.66
CA PHE A 719 36.62 -18.51 3.62
C PHE A 719 35.25 -18.99 4.14
N LEU A 720 34.72 -18.33 5.17
CA LEU A 720 33.39 -18.62 5.74
C LEU A 720 32.24 -17.92 4.98
N GLY A 721 32.51 -17.12 3.96
CA GLY A 721 31.48 -16.35 3.25
C GLY A 721 30.89 -15.18 4.04
N PHE A 722 31.59 -14.68 5.07
CA PHE A 722 31.24 -13.46 5.78
C PHE A 722 31.89 -12.22 5.15
N SER A 723 31.24 -11.07 5.29
CA SER A 723 31.76 -9.81 4.75
C SER A 723 33.04 -9.38 5.49
N PRO A 724 34.16 -9.12 4.78
CA PRO A 724 35.41 -8.66 5.39
C PRO A 724 35.33 -7.24 6.00
N ARG A 725 34.23 -6.52 5.75
CA ARG A 725 33.94 -5.19 6.32
C ARG A 725 33.33 -5.26 7.73
N ARG A 726 33.09 -6.46 8.26
CA ARG A 726 32.56 -6.68 9.61
C ARG A 726 33.65 -7.29 10.50
N ARG A 727 33.50 -7.15 11.81
CA ARG A 727 34.36 -7.83 12.80
C ARG A 727 33.65 -9.07 13.30
N LEU A 728 34.37 -10.16 13.57
CA LEU A 728 33.75 -11.32 14.20
C LEU A 728 33.36 -11.01 15.66
N PRO A 729 32.30 -11.64 16.19
CA PRO A 729 31.93 -11.48 17.59
C PRO A 729 33.07 -11.91 18.52
N ARG A 730 33.34 -11.11 19.54
CA ARG A 730 34.35 -11.42 20.56
C ARG A 730 33.80 -12.43 21.56
N TRP A 731 34.50 -13.55 21.75
CA TRP A 731 34.17 -14.56 22.76
C TRP A 731 34.40 -14.01 24.17
N GLN A 732 33.36 -13.96 24.99
CA GLN A 732 33.44 -13.44 26.37
C GLN A 732 33.41 -14.54 27.44
N GLY A 733 32.67 -15.62 27.27
CA GLY A 733 32.60 -16.72 28.25
C GLY A 733 31.36 -17.60 28.05
N ASP A 734 30.95 -18.35 29.08
CA ASP A 734 29.69 -19.11 29.12
C ASP A 734 28.91 -18.68 30.37
N TYR A 735 28.01 -17.71 30.20
CA TYR A 735 27.29 -17.10 31.32
C TYR A 735 26.45 -18.13 32.08
N LEU A 736 25.57 -18.85 31.38
CA LEU A 736 24.61 -19.79 31.97
C LEU A 736 25.30 -20.88 32.78
N ARG A 737 26.44 -21.42 32.31
CA ARG A 737 27.22 -22.40 33.06
C ARG A 737 27.83 -21.81 34.34
N GLY A 738 28.25 -20.55 34.30
CA GLY A 738 28.84 -19.85 35.46
C GLY A 738 27.85 -19.45 36.55
N VAL A 739 26.55 -19.35 36.24
CA VAL A 739 25.50 -19.00 37.23
C VAL A 739 24.61 -20.16 37.66
N ALA A 740 24.68 -21.33 37.00
CA ALA A 740 23.94 -22.54 37.39
C ALA A 740 24.26 -23.03 38.82
N SER A 741 25.35 -22.57 39.43
CA SER A 741 25.80 -22.94 40.78
C SER A 741 25.44 -21.94 41.89
N ARG A 742 24.67 -20.87 41.61
CA ARG A 742 24.33 -19.84 42.63
C ARG A 742 22.88 -19.92 43.07
N THR A 743 22.67 -20.05 44.38
CA THR A 743 21.37 -20.02 45.05
C THR A 743 20.68 -18.66 44.82
N PRO A 744 19.34 -18.61 44.61
CA PRO A 744 18.60 -17.35 44.51
C PRO A 744 18.74 -16.51 45.79
N ALA A 745 18.69 -15.19 45.66
CA ALA A 745 18.66 -14.30 46.81
C ALA A 745 17.39 -14.51 47.66
N ASP A 746 17.54 -14.55 48.98
CA ASP A 746 16.42 -14.57 49.93
C ASP A 746 15.72 -13.21 49.98
N GLY A 747 14.39 -13.22 50.07
CA GLY A 747 13.55 -12.01 50.18
C GLY A 747 12.83 -11.54 48.91
N ALA A 748 12.94 -12.25 47.79
CA ALA A 748 12.17 -11.93 46.57
C ALA A 748 10.67 -12.24 46.73
N THR A 749 9.80 -11.35 46.25
CA THR A 749 8.33 -11.48 46.33
C THR A 749 7.67 -11.76 44.98
N ARG A 750 8.45 -11.75 43.88
CA ARG A 750 7.98 -11.96 42.50
C ARG A 750 8.92 -12.90 41.77
N GLU A 751 8.43 -13.62 40.77
CA GLU A 751 9.23 -14.52 39.94
C GLU A 751 9.31 -14.03 38.48
N VAL A 752 10.45 -14.27 37.82
CA VAL A 752 10.65 -13.95 36.39
C VAL A 752 11.59 -14.94 35.73
N VAL A 753 11.33 -15.30 34.47
CA VAL A 753 12.26 -16.08 33.65
C VAL A 753 13.03 -15.14 32.73
N LEU A 754 14.36 -15.09 32.88
CA LEU A 754 15.27 -14.40 31.96
C LEU A 754 15.88 -15.43 31.01
N PHE A 755 15.32 -15.52 29.79
CA PHE A 755 15.80 -16.43 28.76
C PHE A 755 17.02 -15.83 28.04
N ILE A 756 18.21 -16.41 28.27
CA ILE A 756 19.46 -15.99 27.64
C ILE A 756 19.67 -16.77 26.35
N ASP A 757 19.73 -16.06 25.22
CA ASP A 757 19.99 -16.67 23.92
C ASP A 757 21.47 -17.05 23.72
N THR A 758 21.75 -17.88 22.72
CA THR A 758 23.11 -18.36 22.38
C THR A 758 24.12 -17.21 22.23
N PHE A 759 23.78 -16.13 21.51
CA PHE A 759 24.72 -15.04 21.27
C PHE A 759 25.00 -14.25 22.55
N THR A 760 23.95 -13.96 23.32
CA THR A 760 24.12 -13.28 24.61
C THR A 760 24.94 -14.12 25.58
N ASN A 761 24.73 -15.45 25.62
CA ASN A 761 25.45 -16.36 26.51
C ASN A 761 26.97 -16.36 26.28
N TYR A 762 27.41 -16.24 25.01
CA TYR A 762 28.82 -16.38 24.63
C TYR A 762 29.54 -15.08 24.27
N PHE A 763 28.82 -14.10 23.71
CA PHE A 763 29.42 -12.87 23.16
C PHE A 763 29.01 -11.59 23.88
N ALA A 764 27.89 -11.56 24.61
CA ALA A 764 27.37 -10.37 25.30
C ALA A 764 27.01 -10.66 26.76
N VAL A 765 27.93 -11.31 27.48
CA VAL A 765 27.74 -11.78 28.87
C VAL A 765 27.37 -10.63 29.82
N GLU A 766 27.95 -9.44 29.62
CA GLU A 766 27.64 -8.27 30.46
C GLU A 766 26.19 -7.83 30.35
N SER A 767 25.57 -7.96 29.18
CA SER A 767 24.14 -7.65 29.00
C SER A 767 23.26 -8.59 29.83
N ALA A 768 23.58 -9.89 29.87
CA ALA A 768 22.88 -10.86 30.71
C ALA A 768 23.05 -10.57 32.21
N ARG A 769 24.27 -10.22 32.63
CA ARG A 769 24.58 -9.83 34.02
C ARG A 769 23.82 -8.57 34.42
N ALA A 770 23.82 -7.55 33.57
CA ALA A 770 23.10 -6.31 33.83
C ALA A 770 21.59 -6.54 33.92
N ALA A 771 21.00 -7.29 32.99
CA ALA A 771 19.57 -7.62 33.01
C ALA A 771 19.18 -8.35 34.29
N ARG A 772 19.97 -9.35 34.72
CA ARG A 772 19.75 -10.07 35.97
C ARG A 772 19.82 -9.12 37.18
N ARG A 773 20.87 -8.29 37.28
CA ARG A 773 21.02 -7.34 38.40
C ARG A 773 19.84 -6.39 38.52
N VAL A 774 19.32 -5.87 37.41
CA VAL A 774 18.16 -4.97 37.40
C VAL A 774 16.91 -5.69 37.89
N LEU A 775 16.67 -6.91 37.43
CA LEU A 775 15.50 -7.70 37.85
C LEU A 775 15.58 -8.08 39.34
N GLU A 776 16.74 -8.53 39.81
CA GLU A 776 16.97 -8.85 41.23
C GLU A 776 16.80 -7.60 42.11
N ALA A 777 17.34 -6.45 41.70
CA ALA A 777 17.16 -5.18 42.41
C ALA A 777 15.69 -4.71 42.42
N ALA A 778 14.90 -5.08 41.41
CA ALA A 778 13.47 -4.83 41.36
C ALA A 778 12.63 -5.84 42.18
N GLY A 779 13.28 -6.72 42.95
CA GLY A 779 12.62 -7.68 43.85
C GLY A 779 12.19 -8.99 43.20
N TYR A 780 12.65 -9.29 41.98
CA TYR A 780 12.36 -10.54 41.30
C TYR A 780 13.37 -11.64 41.62
N ARG A 781 12.86 -12.86 41.85
CA ARG A 781 13.62 -14.10 41.73
C ARG A 781 13.77 -14.43 40.25
N VAL A 782 15.01 -14.39 39.76
CA VAL A 782 15.34 -14.61 38.34
C VAL A 782 15.66 -16.08 38.07
N HIS A 783 14.81 -16.73 37.28
CA HIS A 783 15.04 -18.06 36.74
C HIS A 783 15.72 -17.94 35.37
N LEU A 784 16.70 -18.80 35.10
CA LEU A 784 17.43 -18.83 33.82
C LEU A 784 17.13 -20.13 33.08
N ASN A 785 17.30 -20.14 31.76
CA ASN A 785 17.21 -21.32 30.90
C ASN A 785 18.42 -22.28 31.04
N ALA A 786 19.01 -22.35 32.23
CA ALA A 786 20.04 -23.31 32.59
C ALA A 786 19.39 -24.60 33.12
N VAL A 787 20.06 -25.73 32.92
CA VAL A 787 19.64 -27.04 33.46
C VAL A 787 20.72 -27.56 34.42
N ALA A 788 20.30 -28.27 35.48
CA ALA A 788 21.22 -28.75 36.52
C ALA A 788 22.29 -29.73 35.98
N ARG A 789 21.96 -30.50 34.93
CA ARG A 789 22.88 -31.38 34.21
C ARG A 789 22.63 -31.26 32.71
N GLY A 790 23.70 -31.14 31.93
CA GLY A 790 23.65 -31.06 30.47
C GLY A 790 23.80 -29.64 29.92
N ARG A 791 23.50 -29.49 28.63
CA ARG A 791 23.60 -28.21 27.92
C ARG A 791 22.38 -27.33 28.24
N PRO A 792 22.56 -26.01 28.47
CA PRO A 792 21.43 -25.09 28.63
C PRO A 792 20.44 -25.17 27.47
N LEU A 793 19.17 -24.86 27.74
CA LEU A 793 18.14 -24.84 26.71
C LEU A 793 18.46 -23.75 25.68
N CYS A 794 18.67 -24.16 24.43
CA CYS A 794 19.00 -23.27 23.33
C CYS A 794 17.77 -22.48 22.88
N CYS A 795 17.95 -21.23 22.45
CA CYS A 795 16.88 -20.43 21.84
C CYS A 795 16.38 -20.97 20.48
N GLY A 796 17.05 -21.97 19.90
CA GLY A 796 16.75 -22.51 18.56
C GLY A 796 17.05 -21.54 17.40
N ARG A 797 17.33 -20.26 17.68
CA ARG A 797 17.45 -19.19 16.68
C ARG A 797 18.47 -19.47 15.58
N THR A 798 19.62 -20.04 15.92
CA THR A 798 20.68 -20.35 14.94
C THR A 798 20.23 -21.41 13.94
N PHE A 799 19.57 -22.46 14.42
CA PHE A 799 19.00 -23.52 13.58
C PHE A 799 17.86 -23.00 12.71
N LEU A 800 16.92 -22.24 13.30
CA LEU A 800 15.80 -21.65 12.55
C LEU A 800 16.28 -20.69 11.46
N SER A 801 17.33 -19.89 11.73
CA SER A 801 17.90 -18.98 10.72
C SER A 801 18.52 -19.69 9.52
N ALA A 802 18.84 -20.98 9.66
CA ALA A 802 19.39 -21.83 8.61
C ALA A 802 18.35 -22.76 7.97
N GLY A 803 17.08 -22.73 8.42
CA GLY A 803 16.02 -23.64 7.96
C GLY A 803 16.00 -25.01 8.64
N LEU A 804 16.80 -25.23 9.69
CA LEU A 804 16.89 -26.52 10.40
C LEU A 804 15.84 -26.61 11.53
N VAL A 805 14.56 -26.65 11.16
CA VAL A 805 13.43 -26.59 12.12
C VAL A 805 13.45 -27.74 13.13
N ASP A 806 13.71 -28.98 12.68
CA ASP A 806 13.71 -30.14 13.57
C ASP A 806 14.87 -30.13 14.57
N ALA A 807 16.03 -29.57 14.19
CA ALA A 807 17.17 -29.43 15.09
C ALA A 807 16.99 -28.30 16.13
N ALA A 808 16.00 -27.43 15.92
CA ALA A 808 15.65 -26.34 16.83
C ALA A 808 14.68 -26.78 17.94
N LYS A 809 13.89 -27.83 17.69
CA LYS A 809 13.08 -28.53 18.71
C LYS A 809 14.00 -29.34 19.62
#